data_AF-A0A177F1E6-F1
#
_entry.id   AF-A0A177F1E6-F1
#
_cell.length_a   1.000
_cell.length_b   1.000
_cell.length_c   1.000
_cell.angle_alpha   90.00
_cell.angle_beta   90.00
_cell.angle_gamma   90.00
#
_symmetry.space_group_name_H-M   'P 1'
#
loop_
_entity.id
_entity.type
_entity.pdbx_description
1 polymer ?
#
loop_
_entity_poly.entity_id
_entity_poly.type
_entity_poly.pdbx_seq_one_letter_code
_entity_poly.pdbx_strand_id
1 'polypeptide(L)'
;MLLQLLPYFVLVAVLVEAVRRLRSPLAKLPGPKYTAWTSLVLKYREFTHGRRLYIHDLHQKYGAVVRLSPDEVSFSSADAAKEIYMSGGSGYDKTPFYSLFTQFGTRTLFSTLPRAENCWLTLLGGGGRPFQHSYMKRYLADRYANTSIMKPDILNGIAQHARDFLSKCLDQCYGSDGFADIYVSLHCFALDGVTHQLFHPYGTHANRNEKDLRLMQELSYHDSLKSNVAIYYMPWLSNIIHRISPPKPAPLSNEYVLTASASPSPSPFSLLSKLHAQAKATNMAPYAVPAECKDHLAAGVDTTGDALCFLMHHLSLPTPASQRIQGLLHEELTENAATSFDQLPYLDAVVKEGLRCFPPIPMSMPRYVPQGGSMIDGHFVPGGTIVSCQAYTLHKDPVVFPQPLEFLPERWLDKQGEAERNRLFFAFSVGGRGCLGRHLAIAEMKLLLREVYSQCRTTLSPRMDSDMEMEDQIIASRPKGQSCKLVFEKIFEPYDPSRDVLSQTPFYRRFNPNKNPTFHDLCVRKVPLAQLDPDLLRDYDEGGTKLVEAFCAAVWASRAYAIQRRYLQQRYSASPALAHQLWRRPELLHSHYDVGTEITNHFVVLSKTPTAILLRCGDSPLNTPHGPRAVDGLFELSVTIHRGSADTTETDGDGDVAEFRMKSLFYFGVGAAASSPIAPLSLEGWAHKRYVKLLLEEAVRGCTRHGQGQGQGQPQSSWDNVREAVFGPAPAAQKATTRE
;
A
#
# COMPACT_ATOMS: atom_id res chain seq x y z
N MET A 1 28.69 63.09 17.47
CA MET A 1 27.31 63.42 17.85
C MET A 1 26.31 62.30 17.49
N LEU A 2 26.08 61.95 16.22
CA LEU A 2 25.12 60.88 15.83
C LEU A 2 25.45 59.48 16.42
N LEU A 3 26.73 59.08 16.43
CA LEU A 3 27.18 57.81 17.05
C LEU A 3 27.00 57.76 18.58
N GLN A 4 27.00 58.91 19.26
CA GLN A 4 26.79 58.99 20.72
C GLN A 4 25.30 58.89 21.09
N LEU A 5 24.40 59.19 20.15
CA LEU A 5 22.95 59.04 20.32
C LEU A 5 22.44 57.64 19.95
N LEU A 6 23.25 56.84 19.26
CA LEU A 6 22.89 55.49 18.83
C LEU A 6 22.39 54.58 19.97
N PRO A 7 23.03 54.53 21.16
CA PRO A 7 22.55 53.69 22.27
C PRO A 7 21.16 54.10 22.76
N TYR A 8 20.87 55.40 22.75
CA TYR A 8 19.56 55.94 23.14
C TYR A 8 18.49 55.59 22.10
N PHE A 9 18.79 55.71 20.81
CA PHE A 9 17.87 55.28 19.75
C PHE A 9 17.59 53.77 19.81
N VAL A 10 18.60 52.95 20.08
CA VAL A 10 18.44 51.50 20.27
C VAL A 10 17.57 51.21 21.50
N LEU A 11 17.84 51.86 22.64
CA LEU A 11 17.06 51.68 23.86
C LEU A 11 15.59 52.08 23.66
N VAL A 12 15.33 53.22 23.03
CA VAL A 12 13.96 53.67 22.70
C VAL A 12 13.29 52.69 21.76
N ALA A 13 13.97 52.22 20.71
CA ALA A 13 13.41 51.23 19.78
C ALA A 13 13.06 49.91 20.49
N VAL A 14 13.92 49.43 21.39
CA VAL A 14 13.66 48.23 22.21
C VAL A 14 12.46 48.43 23.14
N LEU A 15 12.36 49.59 23.81
CA LEU A 15 11.23 49.90 24.70
C LEU A 15 9.91 50.02 23.92
N VAL A 16 9.92 50.69 22.76
CA VAL A 16 8.75 50.80 21.87
C VAL A 16 8.31 49.41 21.40
N GLU A 17 9.24 48.57 20.97
CA GLU A 17 8.94 47.20 20.56
C GLU A 17 8.41 46.36 21.72
N ALA A 18 8.99 46.49 22.92
CA ALA A 18 8.52 45.79 24.11
C ALA A 18 7.09 46.18 24.51
N VAL A 19 6.77 47.48 24.49
CA VAL A 19 5.41 47.98 24.74
C VAL A 19 4.46 47.48 23.65
N ARG A 20 4.87 47.51 22.38
CA ARG A 20 4.07 46.99 21.26
C ARG A 20 3.74 45.51 21.43
N ARG A 21 4.71 44.70 21.85
CA ARG A 21 4.54 43.27 22.09
C ARG A 21 3.63 43.00 23.28
N LEU A 22 3.84 43.67 24.40
CA LEU A 22 3.02 43.50 25.62
C LEU A 22 1.57 43.97 25.44
N ARG A 23 1.35 45.00 24.62
CA ARG A 23 -0.01 45.49 24.29
C ARG A 23 -0.67 44.72 23.15
N SER A 24 0.05 43.84 22.45
CA SER A 24 -0.51 43.04 21.37
C SER A 24 -1.62 42.14 21.89
N PRO A 25 -2.75 41.98 21.16
CA PRO A 25 -3.75 40.96 21.47
C PRO A 25 -3.15 39.56 21.60
N LEU A 26 -2.07 39.28 20.85
CA LEU A 26 -1.35 38.01 20.90
C LEU A 26 -0.67 37.75 22.25
N ALA A 27 -0.34 38.78 23.04
CA ALA A 27 0.30 38.63 24.35
C ALA A 27 -0.59 37.86 25.34
N LYS A 28 -1.92 37.93 25.15
CA LYS A 28 -2.93 37.25 25.99
C LYS A 28 -3.16 35.79 25.61
N LEU A 29 -2.70 35.36 24.43
CA LEU A 29 -2.85 33.99 23.99
C LEU A 29 -1.98 33.03 24.82
N PRO A 30 -2.46 31.81 25.09
CA PRO A 30 -1.72 30.85 25.90
C PRO A 30 -0.51 30.31 25.13
N GLY A 31 0.53 29.93 25.86
CA GLY A 31 1.81 29.48 25.33
C GLY A 31 2.97 29.84 26.25
N PRO A 32 4.19 29.36 25.98
CA PRO A 32 5.36 29.67 26.81
C PRO A 32 5.64 31.18 26.86
N LYS A 33 6.06 31.70 28.02
CA LYS A 33 6.26 33.16 28.20
C LYS A 33 7.27 33.76 27.22
N TYR A 34 8.30 33.01 26.83
CA TYR A 34 9.29 33.48 25.86
C TYR A 34 8.72 33.69 24.45
N THR A 35 7.60 33.04 24.08
CA THR A 35 7.01 33.20 22.74
C THR A 35 6.41 34.59 22.54
N ALA A 36 6.23 35.39 23.58
CA ALA A 36 5.88 36.80 23.43
C ALA A 36 7.06 37.66 22.88
N TRP A 37 8.29 37.14 22.97
CA TRP A 37 9.52 37.89 22.73
C TRP A 37 10.39 37.32 21.61
N THR A 38 10.39 36.00 21.41
CA THR A 38 11.31 35.36 20.46
C THR A 38 10.69 34.18 19.71
N SER A 39 11.11 34.03 18.45
CA SER A 39 10.83 32.86 17.60
C SER A 39 11.97 31.83 17.58
N LEU A 40 13.08 32.08 18.30
CA LEU A 40 14.30 31.28 18.20
C LEU A 40 14.09 29.80 18.58
N VAL A 41 13.27 29.51 19.59
CA VAL A 41 13.01 28.12 19.99
C VAL A 41 12.26 27.36 18.90
N LEU A 42 11.25 27.99 18.28
CA LEU A 42 10.48 27.39 17.20
C LEU A 42 11.38 27.11 15.99
N LYS A 43 12.22 28.08 15.61
CA LYS A 43 13.21 27.94 14.53
C LYS A 43 14.22 26.84 14.83
N TYR A 44 14.74 26.78 16.06
CA TYR A 44 15.65 25.72 16.50
C TYR A 44 15.01 24.33 16.32
N ARG A 45 13.74 24.17 16.75
CA ARG A 45 13.01 22.91 16.58
C ARG A 45 12.80 22.54 15.10
N GLU A 46 12.64 23.53 14.22
CA GLU A 46 12.58 23.31 12.78
C GLU A 46 13.92 22.83 12.20
N PHE A 47 15.04 23.42 12.63
CA PHE A 47 16.38 22.96 12.22
C PHE A 47 16.77 21.58 12.78
N THR A 48 16.16 21.15 13.88
CA THR A 48 16.38 19.82 14.48
C THR A 48 15.28 18.81 14.16
N HIS A 49 14.48 19.03 13.11
CA HIS A 49 13.38 18.14 12.66
C HIS A 49 12.33 17.78 13.72
N GLY A 50 12.11 18.64 14.72
CA GLY A 50 11.22 18.39 15.85
C GLY A 50 10.09 19.42 15.98
N ARG A 51 9.81 20.20 14.94
CA ARG A 51 8.83 21.29 14.97
C ARG A 51 7.41 20.75 15.19
N ARG A 52 7.03 19.69 14.47
CA ARG A 52 5.71 19.04 14.56
C ARG A 52 5.40 18.61 15.99
N LEU A 53 6.31 17.83 16.59
CA LEU A 53 6.15 17.30 17.94
C LEU A 53 6.11 18.42 18.97
N TYR A 54 7.01 19.40 18.86
CA TYR A 54 7.01 20.56 19.75
C TYR A 54 5.68 21.32 19.72
N ILE A 55 5.11 21.58 18.54
CA ILE A 55 3.81 22.26 18.43
C ILE A 55 2.69 21.38 19.02
N HIS A 56 2.73 20.07 18.79
CA HIS A 56 1.76 19.14 19.37
C HIS A 56 1.81 19.14 20.90
N ASP A 57 3.00 19.07 21.50
CA ASP A 57 3.20 19.10 22.95
C ASP A 57 2.69 20.41 23.56
N LEU A 58 2.85 21.53 22.85
CA LEU A 58 2.27 22.80 23.29
C LEU A 58 0.74 22.76 23.26
N HIS A 59 0.12 22.17 22.25
CA HIS A 59 -1.35 22.02 22.22
C HIS A 59 -1.85 21.10 23.33
N GLN A 60 -1.14 20.01 23.63
CA GLN A 60 -1.45 19.14 24.77
C GLN A 60 -1.41 19.91 26.11
N LYS A 61 -0.48 20.87 26.26
CA LYS A 61 -0.28 21.64 27.49
C LYS A 61 -1.17 22.88 27.63
N TYR A 62 -1.40 23.61 26.53
CA TYR A 62 -2.02 24.94 26.55
C TYR A 62 -3.41 24.98 25.90
N GLY A 63 -3.84 23.89 25.25
CA GLY A 63 -5.15 23.76 24.64
C GLY A 63 -5.16 24.08 23.13
N ALA A 64 -6.37 24.36 22.62
CA ALA A 64 -6.62 24.41 21.18
C ALA A 64 -5.89 25.55 20.44
N VAL A 65 -5.57 26.64 21.15
CA VAL A 65 -4.93 27.85 20.63
C VAL A 65 -3.58 28.03 21.32
N VAL A 66 -2.50 28.25 20.58
CA VAL A 66 -1.15 28.38 21.15
C VAL A 66 -0.35 29.45 20.42
N ARG A 67 0.22 30.40 21.17
CA ARG A 67 1.23 31.33 20.64
C ARG A 67 2.58 30.63 20.50
N LEU A 68 3.03 30.45 19.26
CA LEU A 68 4.31 29.84 18.92
C LEU A 68 5.46 30.84 18.91
N SER A 69 5.18 32.07 18.50
CA SER A 69 6.16 33.15 18.41
C SER A 69 5.47 34.52 18.56
N PRO A 70 6.21 35.64 18.59
CA PRO A 70 5.64 36.97 18.80
C PRO A 70 4.60 37.39 17.75
N ASP A 71 4.64 36.74 16.59
CA ASP A 71 3.84 37.01 15.39
C ASP A 71 3.26 35.73 14.77
N GLU A 72 3.30 34.59 15.49
CA GLU A 72 2.79 33.30 15.01
C GLU A 72 1.94 32.56 16.06
N VAL A 73 0.78 32.07 15.62
CA VAL A 73 -0.20 31.35 16.43
C VAL A 73 -0.60 30.04 15.73
N SER A 74 -0.69 28.95 16.50
CA SER A 74 -1.19 27.66 16.03
C SER A 74 -2.57 27.39 16.60
N PHE A 75 -3.41 26.76 15.81
CA PHE A 75 -4.75 26.31 16.16
C PHE A 75 -4.90 24.80 15.91
N SER A 76 -5.79 24.16 16.66
CA SER A 76 -6.03 22.71 16.57
C SER A 76 -7.51 22.31 16.66
N SER A 77 -8.43 23.24 16.36
CA SER A 77 -9.88 22.97 16.28
C SER A 77 -10.35 22.85 14.82
N ALA A 78 -11.51 22.20 14.63
CA ALA A 78 -12.19 22.15 13.34
C ALA A 78 -12.60 23.55 12.84
N ASP A 79 -13.06 24.41 13.76
CA ASP A 79 -13.57 25.74 13.44
C ASP A 79 -12.44 26.68 13.01
N ALA A 80 -11.29 26.66 13.69
CA ALA A 80 -10.11 27.39 13.24
C ALA A 80 -9.61 26.88 11.88
N ALA A 81 -9.58 25.56 11.66
CA ALA A 81 -9.18 25.00 10.37
C ALA A 81 -10.14 25.46 9.25
N LYS A 82 -11.45 25.50 9.52
CA LYS A 82 -12.44 26.03 8.59
C LYS A 82 -12.22 27.53 8.34
N GLU A 83 -12.01 28.32 9.39
CA GLU A 83 -11.81 29.76 9.28
C GLU A 83 -10.55 30.12 8.49
N ILE A 84 -9.41 29.51 8.82
CA ILE A 84 -8.11 29.81 8.20
C ILE A 84 -8.05 29.33 6.74
N TYR A 85 -8.67 28.20 6.42
CA TYR A 85 -8.47 27.54 5.11
C TYR A 85 -9.70 27.52 4.19
N MET A 86 -10.93 27.68 4.70
CA MET A 86 -12.17 27.55 3.92
C MET A 86 -13.00 28.85 3.81
N SER A 87 -13.00 29.72 4.82
CA SER A 87 -13.84 30.92 4.85
C SER A 87 -13.51 31.93 3.73
N GLY A 88 -14.53 32.59 3.17
CA GLY A 88 -14.42 33.88 2.46
C GLY A 88 -13.60 33.96 1.17
N GLY A 89 -13.35 32.86 0.45
CA GLY A 89 -12.38 32.86 -0.68
C GLY A 89 -10.92 32.89 -0.22
N SER A 90 -10.69 32.50 1.04
CA SER A 90 -9.53 32.60 1.93
C SER A 90 -9.32 33.97 2.57
N GLY A 91 -8.86 35.02 1.89
CA GLY A 91 -8.39 36.25 2.57
C GLY A 91 -7.13 36.04 3.45
N TYR A 92 -6.93 34.82 3.94
CA TYR A 92 -5.73 34.29 4.56
C TYR A 92 -4.72 33.86 3.51
N ASP A 93 -3.66 34.64 3.40
CA ASP A 93 -2.72 34.54 2.30
C ASP A 93 -1.53 33.63 2.64
N LYS A 94 -0.97 32.93 1.65
CA LYS A 94 0.27 32.15 1.85
C LYS A 94 1.40 33.09 2.29
N THR A 95 2.22 32.64 3.24
CA THR A 95 3.39 33.42 3.70
C THR A 95 4.59 33.20 2.75
N PRO A 96 5.63 34.06 2.79
CA PRO A 96 6.87 33.89 2.02
C PRO A 96 7.58 32.54 2.22
N PHE A 97 7.23 31.77 3.24
CA PHE A 97 7.66 30.39 3.42
C PHE A 97 7.49 29.54 2.14
N TYR A 98 6.40 29.75 1.40
CA TYR A 98 6.13 29.01 0.17
C TYR A 98 7.10 29.31 -0.98
N SER A 99 7.95 30.34 -0.86
CA SER A 99 9.04 30.59 -1.80
C SER A 99 10.15 29.54 -1.75
N LEU A 100 10.20 28.71 -0.70
CA LEU A 100 11.12 27.56 -0.62
C LEU A 100 10.86 26.51 -1.72
N PHE A 101 9.69 26.55 -2.35
CA PHE A 101 9.23 25.57 -3.34
C PHE A 101 9.19 26.13 -4.77
N THR A 102 9.87 27.23 -5.05
CA THR A 102 9.99 27.73 -6.43
C THR A 102 10.83 26.79 -7.29
N GLN A 103 10.41 26.55 -8.52
CA GLN A 103 11.08 25.64 -9.46
C GLN A 103 11.65 26.43 -10.63
N PHE A 104 12.92 26.19 -10.99
CA PHE A 104 13.61 26.95 -12.06
C PHE A 104 13.49 28.48 -11.90
N GLY A 105 13.58 28.98 -10.66
CA GLY A 105 13.40 30.40 -10.34
C GLY A 105 11.99 30.96 -10.59
N THR A 106 11.02 30.08 -10.88
CA THR A 106 9.65 30.43 -11.26
C THR A 106 8.68 29.97 -10.18
N ARG A 107 7.65 30.78 -9.92
CA ARG A 107 6.55 30.41 -9.02
C ARG A 107 5.54 29.53 -9.74
N THR A 108 5.08 28.51 -9.04
CA THR A 108 4.11 27.50 -9.48
C THR A 108 2.80 27.67 -8.71
N LEU A 109 1.78 26.86 -8.99
CA LEU A 109 0.55 26.86 -8.19
C LEU A 109 0.81 26.68 -6.69
N PHE A 110 1.74 25.79 -6.30
CA PHE A 110 2.06 25.57 -4.90
C PHE A 110 2.78 26.77 -4.24
N SER A 111 3.66 27.44 -4.97
CA SER A 111 4.49 28.55 -4.44
C SER A 111 3.94 29.96 -4.73
N THR A 112 2.78 30.06 -5.38
CA THR A 112 2.13 31.35 -5.71
C THR A 112 1.74 32.12 -4.45
N LEU A 113 2.26 33.34 -4.31
CA LEU A 113 1.85 34.31 -3.31
C LEU A 113 0.80 35.27 -3.88
N PRO A 114 -0.07 35.81 -3.03
CA PRO A 114 -1.00 36.88 -3.41
C PRO A 114 -0.25 38.20 -3.60
N ARG A 115 -0.75 38.98 -4.57
CA ARG A 115 -0.41 40.37 -4.93
C ARG A 115 0.64 41.04 -4.03
N ALA A 116 1.88 41.12 -4.51
CA ALA A 116 2.88 41.99 -3.89
C ALA A 116 2.58 43.43 -4.29
N GLU A 117 1.80 44.16 -3.50
CA GLU A 117 1.75 45.63 -3.64
C GLU A 117 3.02 46.29 -3.08
N ASN A 118 3.82 45.56 -2.28
CA ASN A 118 4.96 46.11 -1.53
C ASN A 118 6.29 45.36 -1.74
N CYS A 119 6.45 44.59 -2.83
CA CYS A 119 7.79 44.10 -3.17
C CYS A 119 8.58 45.26 -3.81
N TRP A 120 9.76 45.58 -3.28
CA TRP A 120 10.62 46.61 -3.85
C TRP A 120 11.00 46.32 -5.32
N LEU A 121 10.98 45.06 -5.77
CA LEU A 121 11.19 44.69 -7.17
C LEU A 121 10.05 45.13 -8.12
N THR A 122 8.83 45.32 -7.62
CA THR A 122 7.70 45.80 -8.46
C THR A 122 7.83 47.28 -8.83
N LEU A 123 8.63 48.06 -8.08
CA LEU A 123 8.93 49.46 -8.40
C LEU A 123 9.88 49.63 -9.60
N LEU A 124 10.56 48.56 -10.04
CA LEU A 124 11.49 48.58 -11.17
C LEU A 124 10.86 48.12 -12.50
N GLY A 125 9.52 48.16 -12.61
CA GLY A 125 8.85 48.07 -13.92
C GLY A 125 8.85 46.69 -14.60
N GLY A 126 9.08 45.60 -13.84
CA GLY A 126 8.92 44.23 -14.34
C GLY A 126 7.45 43.84 -14.53
N GLY A 127 6.82 44.29 -15.61
CA GLY A 127 5.43 44.00 -15.95
C GLY A 127 5.18 42.53 -16.31
N GLY A 128 4.61 41.78 -15.38
CA GLY A 128 3.92 40.51 -15.63
C GLY A 128 2.56 40.53 -14.94
N ARG A 129 1.49 40.15 -15.65
CA ARG A 129 0.16 40.00 -15.03
C ARG A 129 0.26 38.99 -13.89
N PRO A 130 -0.29 39.28 -12.69
CA PRO A 130 -0.15 38.40 -11.54
C PRO A 130 -0.79 37.03 -11.81
N PHE A 131 -0.05 35.97 -11.52
CA PHE A 131 -0.54 34.60 -11.53
C PHE A 131 -1.59 34.46 -10.41
N GLN A 132 -2.87 34.53 -10.75
CA GLN A 132 -3.93 34.40 -9.77
C GLN A 132 -4.11 32.92 -9.44
N HIS A 133 -3.73 32.50 -8.23
CA HIS A 133 -3.79 31.09 -7.82
C HIS A 133 -5.17 30.45 -8.07
N SER A 134 -6.26 31.18 -7.80
CA SER A 134 -7.63 30.67 -8.03
C SER A 134 -7.89 30.35 -9.50
N TYR A 135 -7.41 31.20 -10.41
CA TYR A 135 -7.49 30.97 -11.85
C TYR A 135 -6.73 29.70 -12.25
N MET A 136 -5.46 29.59 -11.86
CA MET A 136 -4.63 28.44 -12.22
C MET A 136 -5.11 27.14 -11.62
N LYS A 137 -5.51 27.15 -10.34
CA LYS A 137 -6.12 25.98 -9.71
C LYS A 137 -7.35 25.52 -10.48
N ARG A 138 -8.25 26.45 -10.84
CA ARG A 138 -9.45 26.12 -11.63
C ARG A 138 -9.10 25.61 -13.02
N TYR A 139 -8.06 26.17 -13.65
CA TYR A 139 -7.62 25.78 -14.98
C TYR A 139 -7.04 24.36 -15.00
N LEU A 140 -6.27 23.97 -13.98
CA LEU A 140 -5.64 22.65 -13.88
C LEU A 140 -6.54 21.60 -13.18
N ALA A 141 -7.56 22.02 -12.44
CA ALA A 141 -8.44 21.13 -11.67
C ALA A 141 -9.11 20.04 -12.50
N ASP A 142 -9.41 20.27 -13.78
CA ASP A 142 -10.02 19.26 -14.64
C ASP A 142 -9.10 18.05 -14.85
N ARG A 143 -7.77 18.22 -14.80
CA ARG A 143 -6.81 17.11 -14.94
C ARG A 143 -6.80 16.18 -13.73
N TYR A 144 -7.18 16.69 -12.55
CA TYR A 144 -7.14 15.97 -11.28
C TYR A 144 -8.52 15.70 -10.67
N ALA A 145 -9.59 16.14 -11.34
CA ALA A 145 -10.96 15.83 -10.94
C ALA A 145 -11.18 14.31 -10.93
N ASN A 146 -12.01 13.81 -10.00
CA ASN A 146 -12.30 12.38 -9.90
C ASN A 146 -12.76 11.78 -11.24
N THR A 147 -13.61 12.51 -11.97
CA THR A 147 -14.10 12.09 -13.30
C THR A 147 -12.99 11.92 -14.34
N SER A 148 -11.88 12.65 -14.21
CA SER A 148 -10.71 12.47 -15.06
C SER A 148 -9.86 11.29 -14.60
N ILE A 149 -9.59 11.17 -13.30
CA ILE A 149 -8.76 10.08 -12.74
C ILE A 149 -9.40 8.71 -12.98
N MET A 150 -10.73 8.62 -12.95
CA MET A 150 -11.46 7.37 -13.20
C MET A 150 -11.43 6.89 -14.66
N LYS A 151 -10.75 7.60 -15.57
CA LYS A 151 -10.64 7.17 -16.98
C LYS A 151 -9.75 5.93 -17.11
N PRO A 152 -10.08 4.99 -18.03
CA PRO A 152 -9.30 3.77 -18.23
C PRO A 152 -7.81 3.99 -18.47
N ASP A 153 -7.42 5.00 -19.26
CA ASP A 153 -6.01 5.27 -19.57
C ASP A 153 -5.16 5.59 -18.32
N ILE A 154 -5.77 6.22 -17.31
CA ILE A 154 -5.10 6.57 -16.05
C ILE A 154 -5.13 5.37 -15.10
N LEU A 155 -6.31 4.77 -14.90
CA LEU A 155 -6.45 3.61 -13.99
C LEU A 155 -5.62 2.41 -14.45
N ASN A 156 -5.53 2.15 -15.76
CA ASN A 156 -4.71 1.07 -16.31
C ASN A 156 -3.21 1.34 -16.10
N GLY A 157 -2.78 2.59 -16.21
CA GLY A 157 -1.40 2.99 -15.89
C GLY A 157 -1.07 2.72 -14.43
N ILE A 158 -1.91 3.21 -13.51
CA ILE A 158 -1.74 2.99 -12.07
C ILE A 158 -1.73 1.48 -11.74
N ALA A 159 -2.67 0.72 -12.29
CA ALA A 159 -2.74 -0.73 -12.08
C ALA A 159 -1.50 -1.45 -12.64
N GLN A 160 -0.95 -1.00 -13.77
CA GLN A 160 0.30 -1.55 -14.30
C GLN A 160 1.48 -1.25 -13.38
N HIS A 161 1.61 -0.02 -12.89
CA HIS A 161 2.66 0.34 -11.95
C HIS A 161 2.54 -0.42 -10.61
N ALA A 162 1.32 -0.70 -10.16
CA ALA A 162 1.08 -1.53 -8.97
C ALA A 162 1.55 -2.98 -9.19
N ARG A 163 1.29 -3.56 -10.37
CA ARG A 163 1.83 -4.88 -10.75
C ARG A 163 3.35 -4.89 -10.82
N ASP A 164 3.94 -3.85 -11.42
CA ASP A 164 5.40 -3.71 -11.52
C ASP A 164 6.05 -3.61 -10.13
N PHE A 165 5.42 -2.88 -9.20
CA PHE A 165 5.83 -2.81 -7.79
C PHE A 165 5.77 -4.19 -7.12
N LEU A 166 4.64 -4.89 -7.23
CA LEU A 166 4.46 -6.19 -6.59
C LEU A 166 5.45 -7.22 -7.15
N SER A 167 5.65 -7.25 -8.48
CA SER A 167 6.63 -8.10 -9.13
C SER A 167 8.02 -7.87 -8.55
N LYS A 168 8.48 -6.60 -8.50
CA LYS A 168 9.80 -6.26 -7.95
C LYS A 168 9.94 -6.69 -6.49
N CYS A 169 8.91 -6.50 -5.66
CA CYS A 169 8.94 -6.91 -4.26
C CYS A 169 9.02 -8.44 -4.10
N LEU A 170 8.26 -9.19 -4.91
CA LEU A 170 8.32 -10.64 -4.92
C LEU A 170 9.70 -11.14 -5.40
N ASP A 171 10.24 -10.56 -6.48
CA ASP A 171 11.57 -10.91 -7.00
C ASP A 171 12.66 -10.66 -5.94
N GLN A 172 12.57 -9.57 -5.17
CA GLN A 172 13.47 -9.29 -4.06
C GLN A 172 13.31 -10.29 -2.90
N CYS A 173 12.07 -10.66 -2.56
CA CYS A 173 11.80 -11.64 -1.50
C CYS A 173 12.27 -13.05 -1.88
N TYR A 174 12.15 -13.43 -3.15
CA TYR A 174 12.65 -14.71 -3.67
C TYR A 174 14.14 -14.66 -4.03
N GLY A 175 14.77 -13.49 -3.98
CA GLY A 175 16.21 -13.35 -4.11
C GLY A 175 16.96 -13.77 -2.85
N SER A 176 18.28 -13.61 -2.89
CA SER A 176 19.18 -14.00 -1.79
C SER A 176 18.93 -13.28 -0.46
N ASP A 177 18.30 -12.12 -0.48
CA ASP A 177 18.07 -11.31 0.72
C ASP A 177 16.86 -11.77 1.53
N GLY A 178 15.88 -12.42 0.91
CA GLY A 178 14.68 -12.93 1.57
C GLY A 178 13.68 -11.85 1.99
N PHE A 179 13.82 -10.60 1.52
CA PHE A 179 12.91 -9.49 1.81
C PHE A 179 12.95 -8.42 0.70
N ALA A 180 11.92 -7.59 0.64
CA ALA A 180 11.88 -6.39 -0.20
C ALA A 180 12.01 -5.14 0.66
N ASP A 181 12.92 -4.23 0.29
CA ASP A 181 12.91 -2.87 0.84
C ASP A 181 11.91 -2.01 0.06
N ILE A 182 10.73 -1.85 0.65
CA ILE A 182 9.60 -1.19 -0.01
C ILE A 182 9.75 0.33 -0.05
N TYR A 183 10.63 0.96 0.75
CA TYR A 183 10.75 2.42 0.77
C TYR A 183 11.10 2.96 -0.64
N VAL A 184 12.17 2.42 -1.24
CA VAL A 184 12.61 2.79 -2.59
C VAL A 184 11.54 2.40 -3.62
N SER A 185 11.02 1.18 -3.56
CA SER A 185 10.07 0.66 -4.56
C SER A 185 8.74 1.43 -4.56
N LEU A 186 8.29 1.92 -3.40
CA LEU A 186 7.10 2.76 -3.27
C LEU A 186 7.30 4.16 -3.85
N HIS A 187 8.47 4.77 -3.66
CA HIS A 187 8.81 6.04 -4.29
C HIS A 187 8.96 5.89 -5.81
N CYS A 188 9.46 4.74 -6.29
CA CYS A 188 9.42 4.40 -7.72
C CYS A 188 7.97 4.28 -8.24
N PHE A 189 7.09 3.60 -7.50
CA PHE A 189 5.68 3.49 -7.87
C PHE A 189 5.00 4.87 -7.95
N ALA A 190 5.24 5.74 -6.98
CA ALA A 190 4.71 7.10 -6.98
C ALA A 190 5.29 7.96 -8.11
N LEU A 191 6.58 7.81 -8.42
CA LEU A 191 7.22 8.48 -9.57
C LEU A 191 6.60 8.05 -10.89
N ASP A 192 6.39 6.76 -11.09
CA ASP A 192 5.79 6.22 -12.30
C ASP A 192 4.34 6.70 -12.45
N GLY A 193 3.55 6.66 -11.37
CA GLY A 193 2.17 7.17 -11.35
C GLY A 193 2.07 8.66 -11.68
N VAL A 194 2.86 9.52 -11.02
CA VAL A 194 2.81 10.96 -11.28
C VAL A 194 3.34 11.32 -12.68
N THR A 195 4.39 10.65 -13.16
CA THR A 195 4.93 10.93 -14.50
C THR A 195 4.00 10.42 -15.61
N HIS A 196 3.25 9.34 -15.38
CA HIS A 196 2.14 8.91 -16.26
C HIS A 196 1.08 10.02 -16.35
N GLN A 197 0.69 10.62 -15.23
CA GLN A 197 -0.27 11.74 -15.24
C GLN A 197 0.29 13.01 -15.88
N LEU A 198 1.59 13.29 -15.71
CA LEU A 198 2.20 14.53 -16.17
C LEU A 198 2.59 14.50 -17.65
N PHE A 199 3.25 13.42 -18.07
CA PHE A 199 4.08 13.40 -19.28
C PHE A 199 3.71 12.30 -20.28
N HIS A 200 2.71 11.46 -20.03
CA HIS A 200 2.39 10.34 -20.92
C HIS A 200 2.33 10.75 -22.42
N PRO A 201 2.98 9.99 -23.32
CA PRO A 201 3.61 8.68 -23.11
C PRO A 201 5.07 8.69 -22.58
N TYR A 202 5.61 9.85 -22.21
CA TYR A 202 7.01 10.02 -21.78
C TYR A 202 7.22 9.81 -20.25
N GLY A 203 6.35 9.02 -19.62
CA GLY A 203 6.44 8.68 -18.19
C GLY A 203 7.63 7.77 -17.87
N THR A 204 7.90 7.58 -16.58
CA THR A 204 8.98 6.71 -16.09
C THR A 204 8.49 5.29 -15.82
N HIS A 205 9.44 4.37 -15.68
CA HIS A 205 9.22 3.00 -15.23
C HIS A 205 10.30 2.59 -14.21
N ALA A 206 10.45 3.35 -13.13
CA ALA A 206 11.51 3.23 -12.12
C ALA A 206 11.53 1.89 -11.37
N ASN A 207 10.41 1.17 -11.32
CA ASN A 207 10.42 -0.21 -10.80
C ASN A 207 10.99 -1.25 -11.79
N ARG A 208 11.20 -0.89 -13.06
CA ARG A 208 11.71 -1.78 -14.11
C ARG A 208 12.98 -1.24 -14.79
N ASN A 209 13.33 0.02 -14.56
CA ASN A 209 14.41 0.72 -15.25
C ASN A 209 15.37 1.38 -14.26
N GLU A 210 16.64 1.01 -14.36
CA GLU A 210 17.72 1.51 -13.50
C GLU A 210 17.97 3.02 -13.65
N LYS A 211 17.81 3.59 -14.85
CA LYS A 211 17.96 5.03 -15.09
C LYS A 211 16.90 5.82 -14.32
N ASP A 212 15.67 5.35 -14.37
CA ASP A 212 14.53 5.98 -13.70
C ASP A 212 14.59 5.75 -12.18
N LEU A 213 15.14 4.62 -11.73
CA LEU A 213 15.46 4.38 -10.32
C LEU A 213 16.44 5.45 -9.78
N ARG A 214 17.49 5.77 -10.53
CA ARG A 214 18.46 6.82 -10.13
C ARG A 214 17.82 8.20 -10.10
N LEU A 215 16.91 8.48 -11.04
CA LEU A 215 16.10 9.70 -11.02
C LEU A 215 15.26 9.79 -9.74
N MET A 216 14.59 8.70 -9.35
CA MET A 216 13.84 8.63 -8.10
C MET A 216 14.76 8.88 -6.89
N GLN A 217 15.91 8.21 -6.83
CA GLN A 217 16.85 8.36 -5.72
C GLN A 217 17.35 9.81 -5.57
N GLU A 218 17.60 10.51 -6.67
CA GLU A 218 17.96 11.93 -6.63
C GLU A 218 16.83 12.80 -6.06
N LEU A 219 15.57 12.48 -6.36
CA LEU A 219 14.41 13.23 -5.87
C LEU A 219 14.21 13.02 -4.36
N SER A 220 14.16 11.76 -3.89
CA SER A 220 13.73 11.44 -2.53
C SER A 220 14.84 11.52 -1.46
N TYR A 221 16.12 11.36 -1.84
CA TYR A 221 17.25 11.43 -0.90
C TYR A 221 17.90 12.83 -0.81
N HIS A 222 17.32 13.86 -1.41
CA HIS A 222 17.91 15.20 -1.49
C HIS A 222 17.71 16.04 -0.21
N ASP A 223 18.73 16.12 0.66
CA ASP A 223 18.70 17.00 1.85
C ASP A 223 19.28 18.41 1.56
N SER A 224 18.69 19.17 0.62
CA SER A 224 19.02 20.61 0.42
C SER A 224 18.18 21.55 1.28
N LEU A 225 17.20 21.00 1.99
CA LEU A 225 16.15 21.74 2.66
C LEU A 225 16.68 22.55 3.86
N LYS A 226 17.64 22.03 4.63
CA LYS A 226 18.26 22.78 5.75
C LYS A 226 18.90 24.09 5.30
N SER A 227 19.61 24.08 4.18
CA SER A 227 20.28 25.25 3.63
C SER A 227 19.27 26.27 3.12
N ASN A 228 18.19 25.81 2.48
CA ASN A 228 17.11 26.67 2.02
C ASN A 228 16.34 27.31 3.18
N VAL A 229 16.07 26.57 4.26
CA VAL A 229 15.44 27.10 5.49
C VAL A 229 16.37 28.08 6.20
N ALA A 230 17.68 27.83 6.22
CA ALA A 230 18.67 28.76 6.75
C ALA A 230 18.69 30.08 5.98
N ILE A 231 18.64 30.03 4.65
CA ILE A 231 18.56 31.22 3.78
C ILE A 231 17.23 31.95 3.99
N TYR A 232 16.13 31.23 4.16
CA TYR A 232 14.82 31.83 4.45
C TYR A 232 14.83 32.66 5.74
N TYR A 233 15.42 32.14 6.82
CA TYR A 233 15.48 32.86 8.09
C TYR A 233 16.60 33.91 8.16
N MET A 234 17.69 33.73 7.41
CA MET A 234 18.88 34.58 7.44
C MET A 234 19.36 34.93 6.02
N PRO A 235 18.56 35.65 5.22
CA PRO A 235 18.90 35.92 3.82
C PRO A 235 20.18 36.74 3.65
N TRP A 236 20.52 37.56 4.66
CA TRP A 236 21.77 38.34 4.70
C TRP A 236 23.03 37.46 4.86
N LEU A 237 22.89 36.21 5.33
CA LEU A 237 23.95 35.21 5.40
C LEU A 237 24.00 34.30 4.18
N SER A 238 23.14 34.49 3.17
CA SER A 238 23.04 33.60 2.01
C SER A 238 24.37 33.28 1.34
N ASN A 239 25.22 34.29 1.11
CA ASN A 239 26.57 34.11 0.54
C ASN A 239 27.47 33.20 1.39
N ILE A 240 27.34 33.26 2.72
CA ILE A 240 28.12 32.44 3.65
C ILE A 240 27.52 31.03 3.71
N ILE A 241 26.20 30.92 3.83
CA ILE A 241 25.48 29.65 3.86
C ILE A 241 25.75 28.86 2.57
N HIS A 242 25.69 29.49 1.39
CA HIS A 242 26.00 28.85 0.12
C HIS A 242 27.46 28.39 0.00
N ARG A 243 28.41 29.08 0.64
CA ARG A 243 29.81 28.65 0.66
C ARG A 243 30.02 27.43 1.57
N ILE A 244 29.33 27.38 2.70
CA ILE A 244 29.47 26.31 3.70
C ILE A 244 28.63 25.08 3.33
N SER A 245 27.47 25.30 2.71
CA SER A 245 26.54 24.27 2.27
C SER A 245 25.93 24.66 0.92
N PRO A 246 26.66 24.40 -0.19
CA PRO A 246 26.15 24.69 -1.52
C PRO A 246 24.88 23.87 -1.78
N PRO A 247 23.88 24.43 -2.49
CA PRO A 247 22.69 23.68 -2.84
C PRO A 247 23.11 22.50 -3.72
N LYS A 248 22.78 21.28 -3.29
CA LYS A 248 23.04 20.09 -4.10
C LYS A 248 22.29 20.24 -5.43
N PRO A 249 22.95 20.18 -6.59
CA PRO A 249 22.25 20.20 -7.86
C PRO A 249 21.36 18.95 -7.96
N ALA A 250 20.26 19.04 -8.71
CA ALA A 250 19.40 17.91 -9.04
C ALA A 250 19.39 17.73 -10.58
N PRO A 251 20.55 17.40 -11.18
CA PRO A 251 20.72 17.40 -12.62
C PRO A 251 19.80 16.42 -13.33
N LEU A 252 19.63 15.19 -12.82
CA LEU A 252 18.85 14.15 -13.49
C LEU A 252 17.37 14.54 -13.57
N SER A 253 16.83 15.02 -12.47
CA SER A 253 15.42 15.38 -12.38
C SER A 253 15.09 16.71 -13.04
N ASN A 254 16.04 17.64 -13.11
CA ASN A 254 15.88 18.87 -13.89
C ASN A 254 15.96 18.56 -15.39
N GLU A 255 16.94 17.78 -15.83
CA GLU A 255 17.09 17.37 -17.23
C GLU A 255 15.88 16.58 -17.72
N TYR A 256 15.40 15.62 -16.92
CA TYR A 256 14.21 14.84 -17.24
C TYR A 256 12.99 15.74 -17.45
N VAL A 257 12.69 16.64 -16.51
CA VAL A 257 11.51 17.51 -16.62
C VAL A 257 11.63 18.48 -17.80
N LEU A 258 12.80 19.08 -18.03
CA LEU A 258 13.01 19.97 -19.18
C LEU A 258 12.80 19.22 -20.50
N THR A 259 13.36 18.01 -20.61
CA THR A 259 13.24 17.16 -21.82
C THR A 259 11.81 16.68 -22.03
N ALA A 260 11.17 16.13 -21.00
CA ALA A 260 9.79 15.64 -21.07
C ALA A 260 8.81 16.78 -21.37
N SER A 261 9.00 17.96 -20.76
CA SER A 261 8.16 19.13 -21.00
C SER A 261 8.30 19.71 -22.41
N ALA A 262 9.44 19.50 -23.07
CA ALA A 262 9.66 19.90 -24.46
C ALA A 262 9.17 18.86 -25.48
N SER A 263 8.79 17.66 -25.03
CA SER A 263 8.41 16.56 -25.92
C SER A 263 7.09 16.85 -26.65
N PRO A 264 7.00 16.56 -27.96
CA PRO A 264 5.79 16.85 -28.74
C PRO A 264 4.66 15.87 -28.43
N SER A 265 3.42 16.23 -28.80
CA SER A 265 2.27 15.31 -28.83
C SER A 265 1.96 14.55 -27.51
N PRO A 266 1.92 15.22 -26.34
CA PRO A 266 1.51 14.56 -25.10
C PRO A 266 0.05 14.10 -25.17
N SER A 267 -0.26 12.99 -24.49
CA SER A 267 -1.61 12.42 -24.51
C SER A 267 -2.66 13.40 -23.97
N PRO A 268 -3.90 13.39 -24.51
CA PRO A 268 -4.92 14.39 -24.17
C PRO A 268 -5.33 14.43 -22.69
N PHE A 269 -5.11 13.34 -21.94
CA PHE A 269 -5.40 13.30 -20.51
C PHE A 269 -4.31 13.98 -19.67
N SER A 270 -3.07 14.00 -20.15
CA SER A 270 -1.90 14.46 -19.39
C SER A 270 -1.96 15.93 -18.99
N LEU A 271 -1.24 16.30 -17.91
CA LEU A 271 -1.07 17.70 -17.53
C LEU A 271 -0.31 18.50 -18.60
N LEU A 272 0.72 17.91 -19.20
CA LEU A 272 1.56 18.58 -20.18
C LEU A 272 0.75 19.07 -21.39
N SER A 273 -0.19 18.25 -21.88
CA SER A 273 -1.09 18.64 -22.97
C SER A 273 -1.88 19.91 -22.65
N LYS A 274 -2.40 19.99 -21.42
CA LYS A 274 -3.13 21.17 -20.92
C LYS A 274 -2.22 22.40 -20.82
N LEU A 275 -1.02 22.25 -20.26
CA LEU A 275 -0.06 23.34 -20.09
C LEU A 275 0.48 23.84 -21.44
N HIS A 276 0.72 22.97 -22.41
CA HIS A 276 1.10 23.35 -23.77
C HIS A 276 0.01 24.18 -24.45
N ALA A 277 -1.26 23.78 -24.32
CA ALA A 277 -2.39 24.55 -24.84
C ALA A 277 -2.46 25.95 -24.19
N GLN A 278 -2.23 26.03 -22.87
CA GLN A 278 -2.19 27.31 -22.16
C GLN A 278 -1.03 28.19 -22.60
N ALA A 279 0.17 27.61 -22.74
CA ALA A 279 1.37 28.32 -23.15
C ALA A 279 1.19 28.97 -24.52
N LYS A 280 0.59 28.24 -25.47
CA LYS A 280 0.22 28.76 -26.80
C LYS A 280 -0.81 29.90 -26.72
N ALA A 281 -1.80 29.78 -25.83
CA ALA A 281 -2.88 30.77 -25.70
C ALA A 281 -2.44 32.06 -24.98
N THR A 282 -1.46 32.01 -24.09
CA THR A 282 -1.14 33.11 -23.16
C THR A 282 0.31 33.59 -23.21
N ASN A 283 1.14 33.00 -24.09
CA ASN A 283 2.57 33.28 -24.21
C ASN A 283 3.31 33.23 -22.86
N MET A 284 3.19 32.07 -22.19
CA MET A 284 3.82 31.85 -20.88
C MET A 284 5.34 31.98 -20.93
N ALA A 285 5.96 32.39 -19.83
CA ALA A 285 7.41 32.45 -19.72
C ALA A 285 8.05 31.06 -19.99
N PRO A 286 9.28 31.01 -20.56
CA PRO A 286 9.90 29.76 -21.02
C PRO A 286 9.93 28.63 -19.98
N TYR A 287 10.17 28.97 -18.72
CA TYR A 287 10.25 28.00 -17.63
C TYR A 287 8.92 27.74 -16.91
N ALA A 288 7.82 28.40 -17.27
CA ALA A 288 6.57 28.26 -16.52
C ALA A 288 5.96 26.86 -16.62
N VAL A 289 5.98 26.24 -17.80
CA VAL A 289 5.52 24.85 -18.00
C VAL A 289 6.40 23.85 -17.24
N PRO A 290 7.73 23.79 -17.46
CA PRO A 290 8.57 22.84 -16.75
C PRO A 290 8.60 23.09 -15.23
N ALA A 291 8.47 24.33 -14.76
CA ALA A 291 8.37 24.63 -13.33
C ALA A 291 7.10 24.02 -12.71
N GLU A 292 5.94 24.21 -13.35
CA GLU A 292 4.68 23.61 -12.88
C GLU A 292 4.76 22.08 -12.87
N CYS A 293 5.31 21.48 -13.93
CA CYS A 293 5.53 20.03 -14.00
C CYS A 293 6.48 19.53 -12.90
N LYS A 294 7.58 20.24 -12.62
CA LYS A 294 8.55 19.89 -11.57
C LYS A 294 7.94 19.93 -10.17
N ASP A 295 7.10 20.92 -9.90
CA ASP A 295 6.38 21.06 -8.63
C ASP A 295 5.40 19.91 -8.41
N HIS A 296 4.62 19.56 -9.44
CA HIS A 296 3.69 18.43 -9.38
C HIS A 296 4.43 17.08 -9.25
N LEU A 297 5.56 16.92 -9.93
CA LEU A 297 6.42 15.74 -9.83
C LEU A 297 6.92 15.56 -8.39
N ALA A 298 7.55 16.60 -7.82
CA ALA A 298 8.06 16.54 -6.44
C ALA A 298 6.94 16.31 -5.41
N ALA A 299 5.78 16.97 -5.58
CA ALA A 299 4.65 16.80 -4.68
C ALA A 299 4.05 15.38 -4.72
N GLY A 300 4.04 14.72 -5.88
CA GLY A 300 3.43 13.39 -6.05
C GLY A 300 4.30 12.22 -5.61
N VAL A 301 5.64 12.36 -5.67
CA VAL A 301 6.58 11.27 -5.37
C VAL A 301 6.65 10.99 -3.87
N ASP A 302 7.20 11.95 -3.10
CA ASP A 302 7.51 11.70 -1.68
C ASP A 302 6.22 11.52 -0.86
N THR A 303 5.17 12.30 -1.15
CA THR A 303 3.94 12.23 -0.34
C THR A 303 3.20 10.90 -0.47
N THR A 304 3.04 10.39 -1.69
CA THR A 304 2.37 9.09 -1.92
C THR A 304 3.28 7.94 -1.46
N GLY A 305 4.58 8.00 -1.74
CA GLY A 305 5.57 7.00 -1.32
C GLY A 305 5.63 6.84 0.20
N ASP A 306 5.75 7.94 0.94
CA ASP A 306 5.82 7.93 2.41
C ASP A 306 4.49 7.48 3.05
N ALA A 307 3.34 7.94 2.55
CA ALA A 307 2.03 7.48 3.04
C ALA A 307 1.90 5.96 2.96
N LEU A 308 2.23 5.39 1.80
CA LEU A 308 2.17 3.96 1.57
C LEU A 308 3.20 3.21 2.41
N CYS A 309 4.39 3.77 2.60
CA CYS A 309 5.46 3.14 3.38
C CYS A 309 5.03 2.97 4.84
N PHE A 310 4.54 4.04 5.47
CA PHE A 310 4.04 3.97 6.85
C PHE A 310 2.82 3.05 6.97
N LEU A 311 1.89 3.11 6.01
CA LEU A 311 0.69 2.28 6.02
C LEU A 311 1.03 0.79 5.90
N MET A 312 1.82 0.41 4.89
CA MET A 312 2.22 -0.99 4.68
C MET A 312 3.09 -1.51 5.83
N HIS A 313 3.97 -0.68 6.39
CA HIS A 313 4.71 -1.02 7.61
C HIS A 313 3.76 -1.34 8.76
N HIS A 314 2.79 -0.48 9.03
CA HIS A 314 1.83 -0.67 10.11
C HIS A 314 0.97 -1.93 9.92
N LEU A 315 0.51 -2.17 8.69
CA LEU A 315 -0.20 -3.38 8.33
C LEU A 315 0.65 -4.64 8.53
N SER A 316 1.97 -4.56 8.43
CA SER A 316 2.90 -5.70 8.51
C SER A 316 3.45 -5.98 9.91
N LEU A 317 3.10 -5.17 10.91
CA LEU A 317 3.57 -5.37 12.28
C LEU A 317 3.12 -6.75 12.81
N PRO A 318 3.94 -7.43 13.65
CA PRO A 318 3.62 -8.73 14.22
C PRO A 318 2.63 -8.61 15.40
N THR A 319 1.54 -7.88 15.20
CA THR A 319 0.48 -7.69 16.19
C THR A 319 -0.81 -8.36 15.75
N PRO A 320 -1.65 -8.85 16.70
CA PRO A 320 -2.98 -9.38 16.36
C PRO A 320 -3.86 -8.37 15.62
N ALA A 321 -3.73 -7.08 15.92
CA ALA A 321 -4.49 -6.01 15.27
C ALA A 321 -4.13 -5.89 13.79
N SER A 322 -2.83 -5.78 13.47
CA SER A 322 -2.33 -5.69 12.09
C SER A 322 -2.71 -6.93 11.27
N GLN A 323 -2.60 -8.13 11.86
CA GLN A 323 -3.00 -9.38 11.21
C GLN A 323 -4.51 -9.42 10.92
N ARG A 324 -5.35 -8.99 11.87
CA ARG A 324 -6.80 -8.88 11.69
C ARG A 324 -7.14 -7.90 10.57
N ILE A 325 -6.49 -6.73 10.53
CA ILE A 325 -6.74 -5.72 9.50
C ILE A 325 -6.36 -6.25 8.12
N GLN A 326 -5.19 -6.89 7.97
CA GLN A 326 -4.81 -7.55 6.72
C GLN A 326 -5.80 -8.65 6.32
N GLY A 327 -6.28 -9.45 7.28
CA GLY A 327 -7.27 -10.50 7.03
C GLY A 327 -8.60 -9.97 6.49
N LEU A 328 -9.17 -8.95 7.14
CA LEU A 328 -10.41 -8.30 6.70
C LEU A 328 -10.24 -7.59 5.36
N LEU A 329 -9.08 -6.96 5.13
CA LEU A 329 -8.76 -6.33 3.86
C LEU A 329 -8.68 -7.39 2.74
N HIS A 330 -7.97 -8.50 2.99
CA HIS A 330 -7.87 -9.60 2.03
C HIS A 330 -9.24 -10.21 1.71
N GLU A 331 -10.08 -10.42 2.71
CA GLU A 331 -11.46 -10.93 2.55
C GLU A 331 -12.29 -9.99 1.66
N GLU A 332 -12.36 -8.69 1.99
CA GLU A 332 -13.10 -7.72 1.17
C GLU A 332 -12.59 -7.70 -0.28
N LEU A 333 -11.27 -7.66 -0.48
CA LEU A 333 -10.67 -7.56 -1.82
C LEU A 333 -10.91 -8.82 -2.66
N THR A 334 -10.89 -10.01 -2.06
CA THR A 334 -11.06 -11.28 -2.77
C THR A 334 -12.52 -11.59 -3.06
N GLU A 335 -13.43 -11.30 -2.14
CA GLU A 335 -14.88 -11.46 -2.36
C GLU A 335 -15.42 -10.47 -3.40
N ASN A 336 -14.76 -9.32 -3.54
CA ASN A 336 -15.19 -8.22 -4.42
C ASN A 336 -14.21 -7.99 -5.59
N ALA A 337 -13.61 -9.06 -6.13
CA ALA A 337 -12.57 -8.99 -7.16
C ALA A 337 -12.97 -8.22 -8.43
N ALA A 338 -14.25 -8.17 -8.79
CA ALA A 338 -14.77 -7.40 -9.94
C ALA A 338 -15.29 -5.99 -9.59
N THR A 339 -15.46 -5.70 -8.29
CA THR A 339 -16.00 -4.41 -7.81
C THR A 339 -14.96 -3.31 -8.00
N SER A 340 -15.39 -2.09 -8.33
CA SER A 340 -14.47 -0.96 -8.48
C SER A 340 -13.80 -0.59 -7.15
N PHE A 341 -12.54 -0.14 -7.20
CA PHE A 341 -11.75 0.15 -5.99
C PHE A 341 -12.34 1.26 -5.10
N ASP A 342 -13.17 2.14 -5.67
CA ASP A 342 -13.84 3.24 -4.97
C ASP A 342 -15.14 2.82 -4.26
N GLN A 343 -15.56 1.55 -4.44
CA GLN A 343 -16.75 0.97 -3.82
C GLN A 343 -16.43 -0.03 -2.69
N LEU A 344 -15.17 -0.06 -2.25
CA LEU A 344 -14.68 -0.97 -1.21
C LEU A 344 -14.56 -0.21 0.13
N PRO A 345 -15.54 -0.34 1.05
CA PRO A 345 -15.61 0.48 2.26
C PRO A 345 -14.47 0.21 3.25
N TYR A 346 -14.03 -1.04 3.42
CA TYR A 346 -12.94 -1.35 4.33
C TYR A 346 -11.59 -0.91 3.78
N LEU A 347 -11.34 -1.05 2.47
CA LEU A 347 -10.19 -0.45 1.79
C LEU A 347 -10.18 1.09 1.95
N ASP A 348 -11.32 1.76 1.81
CA ASP A 348 -11.44 3.20 2.08
C ASP A 348 -11.08 3.53 3.53
N ALA A 349 -11.62 2.76 4.48
CA ALA A 349 -11.35 2.91 5.89
C ALA A 349 -9.86 2.74 6.24
N VAL A 350 -9.18 1.74 5.67
CA VAL A 350 -7.74 1.49 5.86
C VAL A 350 -6.91 2.66 5.31
N VAL A 351 -7.21 3.16 4.12
CA VAL A 351 -6.50 4.30 3.52
C VAL A 351 -6.73 5.58 4.33
N LYS A 352 -7.97 5.85 4.75
CA LYS A 352 -8.29 7.03 5.57
C LYS A 352 -7.63 6.97 6.94
N GLU A 353 -7.59 5.80 7.58
CA GLU A 353 -6.89 5.65 8.86
C GLU A 353 -5.37 5.74 8.70
N GLY A 354 -4.81 5.22 7.61
CA GLY A 354 -3.42 5.45 7.19
C GLY A 354 -3.07 6.92 7.12
N LEU A 355 -3.84 7.69 6.34
CA LEU A 355 -3.63 9.13 6.20
C LEU A 355 -3.93 9.94 7.47
N ARG A 356 -4.75 9.41 8.38
CA ARG A 356 -5.00 10.02 9.69
C ARG A 356 -3.79 9.85 10.60
N CYS A 357 -3.30 8.61 10.73
CA CYS A 357 -2.18 8.26 11.61
C CYS A 357 -0.84 8.79 11.08
N PHE A 358 -0.65 8.67 9.77
CA PHE A 358 0.59 8.94 9.05
C PHE A 358 0.37 9.95 7.91
N PRO A 359 -0.10 11.17 8.18
CA PRO A 359 -0.27 12.17 7.13
C PRO A 359 1.09 12.55 6.55
N PRO A 360 1.31 12.47 5.22
CA PRO A 360 2.61 12.80 4.60
C PRO A 360 3.04 14.26 4.78
N ILE A 361 2.08 15.16 4.99
CA ILE A 361 2.30 16.56 5.32
C ILE A 361 1.74 16.83 6.72
N PRO A 362 2.44 16.41 7.79
CA PRO A 362 1.92 16.46 9.15
C PRO A 362 1.99 17.87 9.77
N MET A 363 2.81 18.76 9.20
CA MET A 363 3.25 20.03 9.79
C MET A 363 2.31 21.21 9.49
N SER A 364 2.59 22.36 10.13
CA SER A 364 1.87 23.61 9.95
C SER A 364 1.86 24.10 8.49
N MET A 365 0.69 24.56 8.03
CA MET A 365 0.57 25.29 6.75
C MET A 365 0.31 26.78 6.99
N PRO A 366 1.36 27.63 7.04
CA PRO A 366 1.24 29.01 7.50
C PRO A 366 0.44 29.89 6.55
N ARG A 367 -0.39 30.76 7.13
CA ARG A 367 -1.17 31.80 6.45
C ARG A 367 -1.05 33.14 7.17
N TYR A 368 -1.15 34.24 6.45
CA TYR A 368 -1.30 35.55 7.06
C TYR A 368 -2.76 35.85 7.34
N VAL A 369 -3.05 36.39 8.52
CA VAL A 369 -4.35 36.99 8.81
C VAL A 369 -4.56 38.22 7.90
N PRO A 370 -5.74 38.37 7.27
CA PRO A 370 -6.04 39.52 6.41
C PRO A 370 -5.90 40.87 7.12
N GLN A 371 -5.79 41.95 6.35
CA GLN A 371 -5.84 43.31 6.89
C GLN A 371 -7.13 43.52 7.70
N GLY A 372 -7.04 44.22 8.83
CA GLY A 372 -8.15 44.40 9.77
C GLY A 372 -8.23 43.33 10.87
N GLY A 373 -7.51 42.20 10.73
CA GLY A 373 -7.55 41.10 11.69
C GLY A 373 -8.76 40.18 11.50
N SER A 374 -8.81 39.11 12.28
CA SER A 374 -9.96 38.17 12.27
C SER A 374 -10.21 37.54 13.64
N MET A 375 -11.43 37.03 13.82
CA MET A 375 -11.82 36.25 15.00
C MET A 375 -11.62 34.76 14.70
N ILE A 376 -10.71 34.11 15.44
CA ILE A 376 -10.41 32.68 15.28
C ILE A 376 -10.52 32.04 16.66
N ASP A 377 -11.36 31.02 16.80
CA ASP A 377 -11.67 30.35 18.09
C ASP A 377 -11.99 31.33 19.22
N GLY A 378 -12.77 32.38 18.92
CA GLY A 378 -13.14 33.40 19.91
C GLY A 378 -12.04 34.39 20.27
N HIS A 379 -10.86 34.32 19.63
CA HIS A 379 -9.76 35.25 19.84
C HIS A 379 -9.59 36.19 18.65
N PHE A 380 -9.47 37.50 18.93
CA PHE A 380 -9.09 38.47 17.90
C PHE A 380 -7.60 38.34 17.59
N VAL A 381 -7.28 38.02 16.34
CA VAL A 381 -5.93 37.90 15.80
C VAL A 381 -5.67 39.08 14.86
N PRO A 382 -4.66 39.94 15.12
CA PRO A 382 -4.37 41.10 14.27
C PRO A 382 -3.93 40.70 12.86
N GLY A 383 -4.21 41.56 11.88
CA GLY A 383 -3.74 41.40 10.50
C GLY A 383 -2.21 41.33 10.40
N GLY A 384 -1.71 40.51 9.48
CA GLY A 384 -0.28 40.24 9.31
C GLY A 384 0.31 39.23 10.30
N THR A 385 -0.47 38.73 11.27
CA THR A 385 -0.08 37.58 12.11
C THR A 385 -0.04 36.31 11.27
N ILE A 386 0.92 35.42 11.55
CA ILE A 386 0.97 34.08 10.96
C ILE A 386 0.07 33.15 11.77
N VAL A 387 -0.85 32.47 11.09
CA VAL A 387 -1.74 31.47 11.69
C VAL A 387 -1.64 30.15 10.93
N SER A 388 -1.79 29.03 11.63
CA SER A 388 -1.79 27.71 11.00
C SER A 388 -2.51 26.65 11.84
N CYS A 389 -2.89 25.57 11.17
CA CYS A 389 -3.16 24.28 11.81
C CYS A 389 -2.17 23.24 11.25
N GLN A 390 -1.95 22.15 12.00
CA GLN A 390 -1.13 21.01 11.57
C GLN A 390 -1.93 19.71 11.62
N ALA A 391 -1.86 18.91 10.54
CA ALA A 391 -2.63 17.67 10.42
C ALA A 391 -2.34 16.72 11.58
N TYR A 392 -1.07 16.63 12.00
CA TYR A 392 -0.64 15.76 13.10
C TYR A 392 -1.42 15.97 14.40
N THR A 393 -1.71 17.24 14.75
CA THR A 393 -2.45 17.57 15.98
C THR A 393 -3.95 17.41 15.77
N LEU A 394 -4.50 17.91 14.66
CA LEU A 394 -5.94 17.81 14.35
C LEU A 394 -6.39 16.34 14.35
N HIS A 395 -5.59 15.45 13.76
CA HIS A 395 -5.89 14.02 13.67
C HIS A 395 -5.76 13.26 15.00
N LYS A 396 -5.28 13.92 16.06
CA LYS A 396 -5.09 13.33 17.40
C LYS A 396 -6.06 13.90 18.45
N ASP A 397 -7.07 14.65 18.01
CA ASP A 397 -8.14 15.11 18.90
C ASP A 397 -8.93 13.90 19.43
N PRO A 398 -8.89 13.59 20.74
CA PRO A 398 -9.58 12.44 21.32
C PRO A 398 -11.10 12.56 21.32
N VAL A 399 -11.64 13.78 21.13
CA VAL A 399 -13.09 14.02 21.04
C VAL A 399 -13.62 13.54 19.69
N VAL A 400 -12.90 13.84 18.60
CA VAL A 400 -13.28 13.45 17.24
C VAL A 400 -12.78 12.05 16.88
N PHE A 401 -11.59 11.68 17.36
CA PHE A 401 -10.96 10.39 17.15
C PHE A 401 -10.71 9.69 18.48
N PRO A 402 -11.72 8.99 19.05
CA PRO A 402 -11.53 8.17 20.24
C PRO A 402 -10.37 7.19 20.06
N GLN A 403 -9.52 7.05 21.08
CA GLN A 403 -8.25 6.30 21.00
C GLN A 403 -7.39 6.79 19.82
N PRO A 404 -6.97 8.08 19.81
CA PRO A 404 -6.39 8.72 18.63
C PRO A 404 -5.00 8.17 18.24
N LEU A 405 -4.33 7.46 19.14
CA LEU A 405 -3.02 6.86 18.89
C LEU A 405 -3.12 5.44 18.32
N GLU A 406 -4.28 4.81 18.42
CA GLU A 406 -4.53 3.47 17.88
C GLU A 406 -4.93 3.56 16.41
N PHE A 407 -4.46 2.60 15.61
CA PHE A 407 -4.86 2.45 14.21
C PHE A 407 -6.12 1.59 14.12
N LEU A 408 -7.28 2.25 13.92
CA LEU A 408 -8.58 1.59 13.93
C LEU A 408 -9.38 1.97 12.67
N PRO A 409 -9.24 1.23 11.55
CA PRO A 409 -10.01 1.48 10.33
C PRO A 409 -11.52 1.54 10.56
N GLU A 410 -12.06 0.71 11.45
CA GLU A 410 -13.49 0.57 11.72
C GLU A 410 -14.17 1.90 12.14
N ARG A 411 -13.42 2.88 12.66
CA ARG A 411 -13.96 4.21 12.96
C ARG A 411 -14.52 4.93 11.71
N TRP A 412 -14.04 4.58 10.53
CA TRP A 412 -14.49 5.16 9.27
C TRP A 412 -15.71 4.45 8.70
N LEU A 413 -16.07 3.28 9.24
CA LEU A 413 -17.31 2.58 8.92
C LEU A 413 -18.47 3.01 9.81
N ASP A 414 -18.17 3.48 11.02
CA ASP A 414 -19.16 4.01 11.94
C ASP A 414 -19.84 5.27 11.35
N LYS A 415 -21.17 5.32 11.44
CA LYS A 415 -21.99 6.47 11.02
C LYS A 415 -22.07 7.54 12.09
N GLN A 416 -21.93 7.18 13.36
CA GLN A 416 -21.92 8.14 14.45
C GLN A 416 -20.62 8.95 14.41
N GLY A 417 -20.72 10.29 14.40
CA GLY A 417 -19.55 11.17 14.33
C GLY A 417 -18.86 11.24 12.95
N GLU A 418 -19.46 10.67 11.90
CA GLU A 418 -18.88 10.65 10.54
C GLU A 418 -18.61 12.07 10.03
N ALA A 419 -19.55 13.00 10.27
CA ALA A 419 -19.43 14.38 9.82
C ALA A 419 -18.25 15.10 10.50
N GLU A 420 -18.09 14.93 11.81
CA GLU A 420 -17.01 15.52 12.60
C GLU A 420 -15.65 14.96 12.18
N ARG A 421 -15.54 13.63 12.03
CA ARG A 421 -14.31 12.99 11.54
C ARG A 421 -13.91 13.51 10.16
N ASN A 422 -14.86 13.62 9.23
CA ASN A 422 -14.59 14.12 7.89
C ASN A 422 -14.27 15.62 7.86
N ARG A 423 -14.84 16.43 8.76
CA ARG A 423 -14.49 17.85 8.91
C ARG A 423 -13.07 18.05 9.42
N LEU A 424 -12.62 17.20 10.35
CA LEU A 424 -11.28 17.28 10.94
C LEU A 424 -10.21 16.50 10.16
N PHE A 425 -10.61 15.75 9.13
CA PHE A 425 -9.69 15.02 8.24
C PHE A 425 -8.94 16.00 7.32
N PHE A 426 -7.69 16.27 7.68
CA PHE A 426 -6.87 17.35 7.15
C PHE A 426 -5.63 16.84 6.38
N ALA A 427 -5.55 15.55 6.05
CA ALA A 427 -4.43 14.95 5.30
C ALA A 427 -4.17 15.61 3.93
N PHE A 428 -5.21 16.16 3.31
CA PHE A 428 -5.13 16.86 2.02
C PHE A 428 -5.31 18.37 2.15
N SER A 429 -5.26 18.92 3.37
CA SER A 429 -5.78 20.26 3.70
C SER A 429 -7.24 20.42 3.24
N VAL A 430 -7.77 21.65 3.27
CA VAL A 430 -9.16 21.96 2.92
C VAL A 430 -9.26 23.28 2.14
N GLY A 431 -10.44 23.53 1.56
CA GLY A 431 -10.78 24.81 0.93
C GLY A 431 -9.99 25.11 -0.36
N GLY A 432 -9.90 26.41 -0.69
CA GLY A 432 -9.35 26.90 -1.96
C GLY A 432 -7.89 26.54 -2.20
N ARG A 433 -7.13 26.18 -1.15
CA ARG A 433 -5.72 25.76 -1.23
C ARG A 433 -5.50 24.26 -0.96
N GLY A 434 -6.57 23.47 -0.79
CA GLY A 434 -6.48 22.01 -0.62
C GLY A 434 -5.78 21.31 -1.78
N CYS A 435 -5.23 20.12 -1.50
CA CYS A 435 -4.42 19.33 -2.43
C CYS A 435 -5.13 19.11 -3.77
N LEU A 436 -4.44 19.47 -4.85
CA LEU A 436 -4.96 19.27 -6.21
C LEU A 436 -4.98 17.79 -6.59
N GLY A 437 -3.93 17.03 -6.21
CA GLY A 437 -3.74 15.62 -6.55
C GLY A 437 -4.49 14.61 -5.69
N ARG A 438 -5.43 15.05 -4.82
CA ARG A 438 -6.12 14.16 -3.84
C ARG A 438 -6.71 12.89 -4.48
N HIS A 439 -7.40 13.03 -5.61
CA HIS A 439 -8.05 11.89 -6.26
C HIS A 439 -7.05 10.91 -6.88
N LEU A 440 -5.95 11.43 -7.45
CA LEU A 440 -4.87 10.61 -7.98
C LEU A 440 -4.20 9.81 -6.88
N ALA A 441 -3.78 10.48 -5.80
CA ALA A 441 -3.12 9.82 -4.67
C ALA A 441 -4.01 8.74 -4.03
N ILE A 442 -5.31 9.00 -3.84
CA ILE A 442 -6.23 7.98 -3.31
C ILE A 442 -6.36 6.79 -4.27
N ALA A 443 -6.44 7.02 -5.59
CA ALA A 443 -6.52 5.94 -6.57
C ALA A 443 -5.24 5.10 -6.59
N GLU A 444 -4.06 5.74 -6.58
CA GLU A 444 -2.75 5.08 -6.48
C GLU A 444 -2.66 4.22 -5.22
N MET A 445 -2.97 4.78 -4.05
CA MET A 445 -2.94 4.04 -2.79
C MET A 445 -3.88 2.85 -2.80
N LYS A 446 -5.14 3.04 -3.21
CA LYS A 446 -6.15 1.96 -3.19
C LYS A 446 -5.84 0.84 -4.18
N LEU A 447 -5.40 1.18 -5.39
CA LEU A 447 -5.05 0.18 -6.41
C LEU A 447 -3.79 -0.60 -6.02
N LEU A 448 -2.79 0.05 -5.43
CA LEU A 448 -1.61 -0.65 -4.92
C LEU A 448 -1.95 -1.62 -3.79
N LEU A 449 -2.70 -1.14 -2.78
CA LEU A 449 -3.12 -1.99 -1.67
C LEU A 449 -3.99 -3.15 -2.14
N ARG A 450 -4.87 -2.92 -3.12
CA ARG A 450 -5.64 -3.98 -3.77
C ARG A 450 -4.75 -5.01 -4.44
N GLU A 451 -3.79 -4.58 -5.25
CA GLU A 451 -2.87 -5.47 -5.96
C GLU A 451 -2.09 -6.35 -4.97
N VAL A 452 -1.54 -5.75 -3.91
CA VAL A 452 -0.76 -6.46 -2.89
C VAL A 452 -1.64 -7.36 -2.02
N TYR A 453 -2.62 -6.81 -1.31
CA TYR A 453 -3.34 -7.52 -0.24
C TYR A 453 -4.45 -8.45 -0.74
N SER A 454 -4.82 -8.40 -2.02
CA SER A 454 -5.65 -9.45 -2.63
C SER A 454 -4.88 -10.76 -2.87
N GLN A 455 -3.54 -10.68 -2.99
CA GLN A 455 -2.70 -11.81 -3.40
C GLN A 455 -1.68 -12.22 -2.35
N CYS A 456 -1.25 -11.30 -1.50
CA CYS A 456 -0.15 -11.49 -0.57
C CYS A 456 -0.53 -11.13 0.86
N ARG A 457 0.16 -11.77 1.80
CA ARG A 457 0.31 -11.33 3.19
C ARG A 457 1.68 -10.65 3.30
N THR A 458 1.75 -9.57 4.06
CA THR A 458 3.03 -8.90 4.34
C THR A 458 3.39 -9.00 5.81
N THR A 459 4.66 -9.25 6.10
CA THR A 459 5.22 -9.29 7.46
C THR A 459 6.52 -8.49 7.51
N LEU A 460 6.91 -8.01 8.69
CA LEU A 460 8.24 -7.41 8.86
C LEU A 460 9.32 -8.47 8.65
N SER A 461 10.36 -8.12 7.88
CA SER A 461 11.56 -8.93 7.81
C SER A 461 12.22 -9.00 9.19
N PRO A 462 12.77 -10.15 9.61
CA PRO A 462 13.66 -10.23 10.77
C PRO A 462 14.89 -9.31 10.67
N ARG A 463 15.23 -8.85 9.45
CA ARG A 463 16.33 -7.92 9.16
C ARG A 463 15.87 -6.45 9.12
N MET A 464 14.63 -6.15 9.54
CA MET A 464 14.15 -4.79 9.69
C MET A 464 14.78 -4.13 10.91
N ASP A 465 15.81 -3.32 10.66
CA ASP A 465 16.65 -2.61 11.64
C ASP A 465 16.49 -1.08 11.57
N SER A 466 15.67 -0.59 10.66
CA SER A 466 15.54 0.83 10.33
C SER A 466 14.47 1.54 11.17
N ASP A 467 14.73 2.80 11.53
CA ASP A 467 13.84 3.60 12.36
C ASP A 467 12.64 4.15 11.57
N MET A 468 11.45 3.68 11.91
CA MET A 468 10.19 4.13 11.31
C MET A 468 9.55 5.31 12.05
N GLU A 469 10.29 6.00 12.92
CA GLU A 469 9.85 7.30 13.44
C GLU A 469 9.67 8.30 12.29
N MET A 470 8.57 9.05 12.33
CA MET A 470 8.28 10.10 11.36
C MET A 470 9.21 11.30 11.58
N GLU A 471 10.13 11.55 10.66
CA GLU A 471 11.05 12.70 10.69
C GLU A 471 10.48 13.88 9.88
N ASP A 472 10.55 15.09 10.42
CA ASP A 472 10.07 16.32 9.75
C ASP A 472 10.99 16.74 8.58
N GLN A 473 10.39 17.08 7.44
CA GLN A 473 11.04 17.61 6.23
C GLN A 473 10.32 18.88 5.74
N ILE A 474 10.55 20.02 6.43
CA ILE A 474 9.90 21.34 6.22
C ILE A 474 8.38 21.36 6.34
N ILE A 475 7.67 20.68 5.43
CA ILE A 475 6.23 20.47 5.47
C ILE A 475 5.87 18.98 5.42
N ALA A 476 6.68 18.17 4.76
CA ALA A 476 6.46 16.74 4.58
C ALA A 476 7.13 15.96 5.72
N SER A 477 6.96 14.64 5.70
CA SER A 477 7.65 13.75 6.61
C SER A 477 7.93 12.41 5.97
N ARG A 478 9.01 11.77 6.39
CA ARG A 478 9.46 10.46 5.92
C ARG A 478 9.88 9.56 7.09
N PRO A 479 10.01 8.25 6.90
CA PRO A 479 10.68 7.39 7.86
C PRO A 479 12.13 7.84 8.08
N LYS A 480 12.54 7.99 9.34
CA LYS A 480 13.89 8.43 9.71
C LYS A 480 15.00 7.53 9.15
N GLY A 481 14.77 6.22 9.12
CA GLY A 481 15.67 5.21 8.57
C GLY A 481 15.64 5.10 7.04
N GLN A 482 14.64 5.68 6.36
CA GLN A 482 14.49 5.66 4.90
C GLN A 482 14.63 4.25 4.27
N SER A 483 14.12 3.25 4.98
CA SER A 483 14.12 1.83 4.60
C SER A 483 12.96 1.16 5.32
N CYS A 484 12.29 0.23 4.64
CA CYS A 484 11.23 -0.58 5.23
C CYS A 484 11.25 -1.97 4.60
N LYS A 485 11.74 -2.96 5.35
CA LYS A 485 12.02 -4.31 4.85
C LYS A 485 10.86 -5.24 5.19
N LEU A 486 10.11 -5.63 4.17
CA LEU A 486 8.95 -6.53 4.30
C LEU A 486 9.19 -7.85 3.58
N VAL A 487 8.55 -8.92 4.07
CA VAL A 487 8.43 -10.20 3.37
C VAL A 487 7.03 -10.28 2.77
N PHE A 488 6.96 -10.63 1.48
CA PHE A 488 5.70 -10.82 0.75
C PHE A 488 5.45 -12.31 0.56
N GLU A 489 4.45 -12.84 1.26
CA GLU A 489 4.04 -14.24 1.16
C GLU A 489 2.78 -14.32 0.29
N LYS A 490 2.84 -14.98 -0.87
CA LYS A 490 1.63 -15.22 -1.67
C LYS A 490 0.64 -16.09 -0.89
N ILE A 491 -0.58 -15.59 -0.72
CA ILE A 491 -1.69 -16.32 -0.10
C ILE A 491 -2.32 -17.30 -1.12
N PHE A 492 -2.22 -16.98 -2.41
CA PHE A 492 -2.69 -17.81 -3.51
C PHE A 492 -1.79 -17.62 -4.74
N GLU A 493 -1.44 -18.71 -5.43
CA GLU A 493 -0.82 -18.63 -6.76
C GLU A 493 -1.94 -18.55 -7.81
N PRO A 494 -2.05 -17.46 -8.60
CA PRO A 494 -3.00 -17.42 -9.70
C PRO A 494 -2.61 -18.49 -10.73
N TYR A 495 -3.49 -19.48 -10.90
CA TYR A 495 -3.37 -20.51 -11.92
C TYR A 495 -3.94 -19.96 -13.24
N ASP A 496 -3.11 -19.86 -14.27
CA ASP A 496 -3.56 -19.58 -15.64
C ASP A 496 -3.63 -20.90 -16.41
N PRO A 497 -4.84 -21.44 -16.67
CA PRO A 497 -4.98 -22.67 -17.42
C PRO A 497 -4.36 -22.58 -18.80
N SER A 498 -4.26 -21.41 -19.43
CA SER A 498 -3.70 -21.29 -20.79
C SER A 498 -2.18 -21.49 -20.86
N ARG A 499 -1.49 -21.32 -19.72
CA ARG A 499 -0.03 -21.46 -19.60
C ARG A 499 0.40 -22.76 -18.91
N ASP A 500 -0.52 -23.42 -18.20
CA ASP A 500 -0.21 -24.64 -17.46
C ASP A 500 -0.14 -25.89 -18.35
N VAL A 501 0.81 -26.79 -18.05
CA VAL A 501 1.01 -28.05 -18.78
C VAL A 501 -0.23 -28.95 -18.73
N LEU A 502 -1.01 -28.91 -17.63
CA LEU A 502 -2.15 -29.81 -17.43
C LEU A 502 -3.26 -29.58 -18.48
N SER A 503 -3.53 -28.33 -18.84
CA SER A 503 -4.53 -27.97 -19.86
C SER A 503 -4.08 -28.36 -21.28
N GLN A 504 -2.79 -28.59 -21.46
CA GLN A 504 -2.20 -29.01 -22.73
C GLN A 504 -2.17 -30.53 -22.88
N THR A 505 -2.41 -31.28 -21.80
CA THR A 505 -2.37 -32.75 -21.83
C THR A 505 -3.43 -33.35 -22.78
N PRO A 506 -3.15 -34.51 -23.39
CA PRO A 506 -4.14 -35.25 -24.16
C PRO A 506 -5.40 -35.59 -23.34
N PHE A 507 -5.23 -35.84 -22.04
CA PHE A 507 -6.34 -36.13 -21.13
C PHE A 507 -7.31 -34.96 -20.98
N TYR A 508 -6.80 -33.75 -20.80
CA TYR A 508 -7.65 -32.55 -20.71
C TYR A 508 -8.48 -32.36 -21.97
N ARG A 509 -7.86 -32.46 -23.16
CA ARG A 509 -8.59 -32.34 -24.44
C ARG A 509 -9.62 -33.44 -24.65
N ARG A 510 -9.31 -34.66 -24.21
CA ARG A 510 -10.19 -35.82 -24.31
C ARG A 510 -11.44 -35.69 -23.43
N PHE A 511 -11.27 -35.20 -22.20
CA PHE A 511 -12.34 -35.12 -21.21
C PHE A 511 -13.04 -33.75 -21.17
N ASN A 512 -12.46 -32.71 -21.79
CA ASN A 512 -13.08 -31.41 -22.02
C ASN A 512 -13.10 -31.04 -23.52
N PRO A 513 -13.79 -31.82 -24.37
CA PRO A 513 -13.75 -31.62 -25.82
C PRO A 513 -14.30 -30.25 -26.26
N ASN A 514 -15.23 -29.68 -25.49
CA ASN A 514 -15.85 -28.38 -25.77
C ASN A 514 -15.05 -27.18 -25.23
N LYS A 515 -13.90 -27.41 -24.57
CA LYS A 515 -13.10 -26.36 -23.91
C LYS A 515 -13.91 -25.52 -22.93
N ASN A 516 -14.79 -26.18 -22.17
CA ASN A 516 -15.62 -25.52 -21.17
C ASN A 516 -14.76 -24.85 -20.10
N PRO A 517 -15.24 -23.74 -19.50
CA PRO A 517 -14.58 -23.06 -18.39
C PRO A 517 -14.29 -24.02 -17.22
N THR A 518 -13.17 -23.80 -16.54
CA THR A 518 -12.72 -24.65 -15.43
C THR A 518 -12.79 -23.90 -14.11
N PHE A 519 -13.21 -24.59 -13.06
CA PHE A 519 -12.86 -24.24 -11.68
C PHE A 519 -11.51 -24.88 -11.38
N HIS A 520 -10.60 -24.15 -10.76
CA HIS A 520 -9.25 -24.65 -10.53
C HIS A 520 -8.69 -24.15 -9.21
N ASP A 521 -7.85 -24.99 -8.61
CA ASP A 521 -7.10 -24.68 -7.40
C ASP A 521 -5.66 -25.14 -7.57
N LEU A 522 -4.71 -24.32 -7.11
CA LEU A 522 -3.31 -24.68 -6.95
C LEU A 522 -2.90 -24.35 -5.52
N CYS A 523 -2.50 -25.36 -4.78
CA CYS A 523 -2.01 -25.23 -3.41
C CYS A 523 -0.56 -25.73 -3.37
N VAL A 524 0.35 -24.87 -2.95
CA VAL A 524 1.80 -25.14 -2.92
C VAL A 524 2.33 -25.05 -1.49
N ARG A 525 3.19 -26.00 -1.12
CA ARG A 525 3.85 -26.02 0.19
C ARG A 525 5.33 -26.38 0.02
N LYS A 526 6.22 -25.46 0.38
CA LYS A 526 7.68 -25.69 0.42
C LYS A 526 8.15 -26.17 1.80
N VAL A 527 8.92 -27.25 1.86
CA VAL A 527 9.43 -27.86 3.10
C VAL A 527 10.94 -28.02 3.02
N PRO A 528 11.71 -27.59 4.03
CA PRO A 528 13.16 -27.83 4.07
C PRO A 528 13.48 -29.33 3.95
N LEU A 529 14.45 -29.71 3.12
CA LEU A 529 14.84 -31.13 2.94
C LEU A 529 15.22 -31.81 4.26
N ALA A 530 15.74 -31.06 5.23
CA ALA A 530 16.05 -31.57 6.57
C ALA A 530 14.84 -32.12 7.33
N GLN A 531 13.62 -31.69 6.99
CA GLN A 531 12.38 -32.16 7.62
C GLN A 531 11.77 -33.36 6.89
N LEU A 532 12.20 -33.63 5.66
CA LEU A 532 11.72 -34.75 4.86
C LEU A 532 12.23 -36.08 5.42
N ASP A 533 11.44 -37.13 5.23
CA ASP A 533 11.88 -38.50 5.46
C ASP A 533 13.15 -38.80 4.63
N PRO A 534 14.28 -39.16 5.27
CA PRO A 534 15.53 -39.43 4.58
C PRO A 534 15.44 -40.55 3.54
N ASP A 535 14.56 -41.55 3.75
CA ASP A 535 14.42 -42.68 2.83
C ASP A 535 13.66 -42.28 1.56
N LEU A 536 12.64 -41.42 1.70
CA LEU A 536 11.93 -40.84 0.56
C LEU A 536 12.81 -39.89 -0.24
N LEU A 537 13.65 -39.11 0.44
CA LEU A 537 14.60 -38.21 -0.19
C LEU A 537 15.64 -38.97 -1.02
N ARG A 538 16.20 -40.04 -0.44
CA ARG A 538 17.18 -40.90 -1.12
C ARG A 538 16.59 -41.59 -2.35
N ASP A 539 15.37 -42.13 -2.22
CA ASP A 539 14.65 -42.74 -3.35
C ASP A 539 14.42 -41.75 -4.48
N TYR A 540 14.01 -40.52 -4.17
CA TYR A 540 13.86 -39.45 -5.17
C TYR A 540 15.18 -39.15 -5.90
N ASP A 541 16.30 -39.11 -5.18
CA ASP A 541 17.63 -38.85 -5.76
C ASP A 541 18.12 -39.95 -6.70
N GLU A 542 17.68 -41.18 -6.44
CA GLU A 542 17.91 -42.33 -7.30
C GLU A 542 16.92 -42.41 -8.49
N GLY A 543 16.03 -41.41 -8.63
CA GLY A 543 15.01 -41.35 -9.68
C GLY A 543 13.78 -42.21 -9.40
N GLY A 544 13.58 -42.60 -8.14
CA GLY A 544 12.44 -43.38 -7.67
C GLY A 544 11.14 -42.57 -7.58
N THR A 545 10.07 -43.24 -7.18
CA THR A 545 8.69 -42.70 -7.14
C THR A 545 8.11 -42.65 -5.73
N LYS A 546 8.84 -43.13 -4.72
CA LYS A 546 8.28 -43.30 -3.37
C LYS A 546 7.87 -41.99 -2.72
N LEU A 547 8.55 -40.88 -3.03
CA LEU A 547 8.18 -39.57 -2.47
C LEU A 547 6.80 -39.11 -2.96
N VAL A 548 6.52 -39.19 -4.26
CA VAL A 548 5.21 -38.80 -4.81
C VAL A 548 4.12 -39.83 -4.46
N GLU A 549 4.47 -41.11 -4.37
CA GLU A 549 3.58 -42.15 -3.84
C GLU A 549 3.20 -41.88 -2.38
N ALA A 550 4.17 -41.57 -1.52
CA ALA A 550 3.94 -41.24 -0.12
C ALA A 550 3.10 -39.97 0.02
N PHE A 551 3.32 -38.97 -0.84
CA PHE A 551 2.49 -37.77 -0.87
C PHE A 551 1.04 -38.09 -1.26
N CYS A 552 0.83 -38.89 -2.31
CA CYS A 552 -0.49 -39.36 -2.73
C CYS A 552 -1.18 -40.19 -1.64
N ALA A 553 -0.45 -41.13 -1.05
CA ALA A 553 -0.90 -41.93 0.09
C ALA A 553 -1.33 -41.03 1.25
N ALA A 554 -0.52 -40.03 1.59
CA ALA A 554 -0.79 -39.13 2.70
C ALA A 554 -2.05 -38.29 2.47
N VAL A 555 -2.32 -37.83 1.24
CA VAL A 555 -3.58 -37.14 0.89
C VAL A 555 -4.79 -38.05 1.20
N TRP A 556 -4.82 -39.24 0.61
CA TRP A 556 -6.01 -40.11 0.68
C TRP A 556 -6.14 -40.87 2.00
N ALA A 557 -5.02 -41.12 2.71
CA ALA A 557 -5.01 -41.75 4.02
C ALA A 557 -5.17 -40.76 5.19
N SER A 558 -5.10 -39.45 4.92
CA SER A 558 -5.14 -38.37 5.92
C SER A 558 -6.39 -38.40 6.81
N ARG A 559 -6.30 -37.68 7.93
CA ARG A 559 -7.44 -37.34 8.80
C ARG A 559 -8.40 -36.38 8.10
N ALA A 560 -7.88 -35.45 7.29
CA ALA A 560 -8.66 -34.52 6.49
C ALA A 560 -9.62 -35.24 5.52
N TYR A 561 -9.14 -36.27 4.82
CA TYR A 561 -9.97 -37.06 3.90
C TYR A 561 -10.83 -38.13 4.61
N ALA A 562 -10.64 -38.37 5.92
CA ALA A 562 -11.25 -39.51 6.60
C ALA A 562 -12.79 -39.46 6.63
N ILE A 563 -13.36 -38.26 6.78
CA ILE A 563 -14.82 -38.08 6.81
C ILE A 563 -15.41 -38.39 5.43
N GLN A 564 -14.86 -37.77 4.37
CA GLN A 564 -15.29 -38.01 3.00
C GLN A 564 -15.12 -39.49 2.61
N ARG A 565 -13.97 -40.10 2.93
CA ARG A 565 -13.70 -41.52 2.70
C ARG A 565 -14.72 -42.42 3.38
N ARG A 566 -15.04 -42.18 4.66
CA ARG A 566 -16.01 -42.99 5.40
C ARG A 566 -17.42 -42.87 4.82
N TYR A 567 -17.83 -41.66 4.42
CA TYR A 567 -19.10 -41.44 3.74
C TYR A 567 -19.16 -42.22 2.41
N LEU A 568 -18.14 -42.08 1.57
CA LEU A 568 -18.05 -42.79 0.29
C LEU A 568 -18.01 -44.31 0.47
N GLN A 569 -17.28 -44.79 1.47
CA GLN A 569 -17.20 -46.20 1.80
C GLN A 569 -18.58 -46.75 2.20
N GLN A 570 -19.32 -46.07 3.08
CA GLN A 570 -20.66 -46.48 3.48
C GLN A 570 -21.63 -46.51 2.29
N ARG A 571 -21.49 -45.55 1.36
CA ARG A 571 -22.38 -45.41 0.21
C ARG A 571 -22.10 -46.40 -0.91
N TYR A 572 -20.83 -46.74 -1.15
CA TYR A 572 -20.42 -47.42 -2.39
C TYR A 572 -19.64 -48.73 -2.18
N SER A 573 -18.93 -48.91 -1.07
CA SER A 573 -17.98 -50.05 -0.94
C SER A 573 -18.63 -51.44 -0.85
N ALA A 574 -19.94 -51.51 -0.57
CA ALA A 574 -20.67 -52.77 -0.58
C ALA A 574 -20.97 -53.30 -1.99
N SER A 575 -20.76 -52.49 -3.04
CA SER A 575 -20.95 -52.91 -4.42
C SER A 575 -19.80 -53.83 -4.87
N PRO A 576 -20.09 -55.07 -5.32
CA PRO A 576 -19.06 -55.97 -5.83
C PRO A 576 -18.27 -55.40 -7.01
N ALA A 577 -18.89 -54.50 -7.79
CA ALA A 577 -18.27 -53.83 -8.93
C ALA A 577 -17.18 -52.81 -8.55
N LEU A 578 -17.05 -52.49 -7.25
CA LEU A 578 -16.08 -51.51 -6.73
C LEU A 578 -15.08 -52.15 -5.75
N ALA A 579 -15.07 -53.48 -5.63
CA ALA A 579 -14.26 -54.21 -4.68
C ALA A 579 -12.75 -54.10 -4.95
N HIS A 580 -12.36 -53.80 -6.19
CA HIS A 580 -10.95 -53.61 -6.60
C HIS A 580 -10.38 -52.24 -6.23
N GLN A 581 -11.23 -51.28 -5.84
CA GLN A 581 -10.79 -49.93 -5.52
C GLN A 581 -10.18 -49.83 -4.13
N LEU A 582 -9.34 -48.82 -3.91
CA LEU A 582 -8.75 -48.56 -2.60
C LEU A 582 -9.77 -47.83 -1.71
N TRP A 583 -10.07 -48.41 -0.54
CA TRP A 583 -11.06 -47.88 0.41
C TRP A 583 -10.48 -47.64 1.80
N ARG A 584 -9.65 -48.57 2.29
CA ARG A 584 -9.18 -48.55 3.68
C ARG A 584 -7.85 -47.84 3.79
N ARG A 585 -7.61 -47.22 4.95
CA ARG A 585 -6.35 -46.52 5.24
C ARG A 585 -5.10 -47.37 4.97
N PRO A 586 -5.02 -48.66 5.38
CA PRO A 586 -3.86 -49.49 5.07
C PRO A 586 -3.68 -49.73 3.57
N GLU A 587 -4.76 -49.92 2.81
CA GLU A 587 -4.71 -50.12 1.35
C GLU A 587 -4.15 -48.88 0.64
N LEU A 588 -4.56 -47.69 1.10
CA LEU A 588 -4.07 -46.41 0.57
C LEU A 588 -2.59 -46.18 0.90
N LEU A 589 -2.16 -46.52 2.12
CA LEU A 589 -0.76 -46.32 2.55
C LEU A 589 0.24 -47.24 1.85
N HIS A 590 -0.19 -48.44 1.42
CA HIS A 590 0.70 -49.43 0.79
C HIS A 590 0.52 -49.53 -0.74
N SER A 591 -0.30 -48.67 -1.34
CA SER A 591 -0.49 -48.67 -2.79
C SER A 591 0.66 -47.96 -3.50
N HIS A 592 1.08 -48.50 -4.63
CA HIS A 592 2.02 -47.85 -5.54
C HIS A 592 1.33 -46.84 -6.48
N TYR A 593 0.01 -46.73 -6.48
CA TYR A 593 -0.73 -45.81 -7.35
C TYR A 593 -0.36 -45.94 -8.83
N ASP A 594 -0.25 -47.17 -9.33
CA ASP A 594 0.01 -47.43 -10.74
C ASP A 594 -1.15 -46.97 -11.62
N VAL A 595 -0.88 -46.73 -12.90
CA VAL A 595 -1.89 -46.28 -13.86
C VAL A 595 -3.08 -47.25 -13.89
N GLY A 596 -4.29 -46.72 -13.74
CA GLY A 596 -5.52 -47.50 -13.60
C GLY A 596 -5.95 -47.78 -12.16
N THR A 597 -5.14 -47.42 -11.15
CA THR A 597 -5.55 -47.52 -9.74
C THR A 597 -6.76 -46.62 -9.49
N GLU A 598 -7.83 -47.20 -8.96
CA GLU A 598 -9.08 -46.49 -8.63
C GLU A 598 -9.22 -46.30 -7.12
N ILE A 599 -9.63 -45.09 -6.71
CA ILE A 599 -9.65 -44.66 -5.32
C ILE A 599 -11.05 -44.16 -4.97
N THR A 600 -11.71 -44.82 -4.01
CA THR A 600 -12.95 -44.36 -3.37
C THR A 600 -14.08 -43.92 -4.33
N ASN A 601 -14.20 -44.60 -5.47
CA ASN A 601 -15.19 -44.36 -6.52
C ASN A 601 -15.16 -42.95 -7.13
N HIS A 602 -14.07 -42.19 -6.96
CA HIS A 602 -14.01 -40.80 -7.45
C HIS A 602 -12.74 -40.50 -8.24
N PHE A 603 -11.65 -41.23 -7.97
CA PHE A 603 -10.38 -40.95 -8.62
C PHE A 603 -9.87 -42.18 -9.35
N VAL A 604 -9.25 -41.96 -10.51
CA VAL A 604 -8.49 -42.98 -11.23
C VAL A 604 -7.16 -42.41 -11.67
N VAL A 605 -6.06 -43.14 -11.44
CA VAL A 605 -4.72 -42.71 -11.85
C VAL A 605 -4.59 -42.81 -13.37
N LEU A 606 -4.26 -41.69 -14.02
CA LEU A 606 -4.07 -41.58 -15.47
C LEU A 606 -2.60 -41.68 -15.88
N SER A 607 -1.70 -41.09 -15.10
CA SER A 607 -0.25 -41.14 -15.33
C SER A 607 0.51 -40.97 -14.02
N LYS A 608 1.72 -41.55 -13.98
CA LYS A 608 2.64 -41.46 -12.86
C LYS A 608 4.06 -41.26 -13.41
N THR A 609 4.79 -40.32 -12.83
CA THR A 609 6.21 -40.05 -13.05
C THR A 609 6.92 -40.04 -11.69
N PRO A 610 8.27 -40.00 -11.64
CA PRO A 610 9.00 -39.82 -10.39
C PRO A 610 8.55 -38.62 -9.54
N THR A 611 8.02 -37.57 -10.18
CA THR A 611 7.69 -36.29 -9.54
C THR A 611 6.20 -35.97 -9.52
N ALA A 612 5.34 -36.70 -10.24
CA ALA A 612 3.92 -36.36 -10.35
C ALA A 612 3.01 -37.59 -10.52
N ILE A 613 1.83 -37.55 -9.88
CA ILE A 613 0.71 -38.47 -10.11
C ILE A 613 -0.49 -37.64 -10.58
N LEU A 614 -1.00 -37.96 -11.77
CA LEU A 614 -2.19 -37.34 -12.34
C LEU A 614 -3.38 -38.29 -12.19
N LEU A 615 -4.46 -37.78 -11.58
CA LEU A 615 -5.71 -38.48 -11.39
C LEU A 615 -6.83 -37.80 -12.21
N ARG A 616 -7.79 -38.59 -12.69
CA ARG A 616 -9.08 -38.11 -13.17
C ARG A 616 -10.08 -38.08 -12.03
N CYS A 617 -10.88 -37.04 -11.91
CA CYS A 617 -11.89 -36.85 -10.86
C CYS A 617 -13.24 -36.34 -11.43
N GLY A 618 -14.14 -35.87 -10.55
CA GLY A 618 -15.41 -35.23 -10.91
C GLY A 618 -16.63 -36.14 -10.70
N ASP A 619 -16.63 -37.33 -11.30
CA ASP A 619 -17.71 -38.33 -11.19
C ASP A 619 -17.13 -39.75 -11.22
N SER A 620 -17.95 -40.77 -10.95
CA SER A 620 -17.53 -42.17 -10.78
C SER A 620 -16.70 -42.69 -11.96
N PRO A 621 -15.60 -43.43 -11.70
CA PRO A 621 -14.82 -44.14 -12.70
C PRO A 621 -15.65 -45.05 -13.62
N LEU A 622 -16.74 -45.61 -13.10
CA LEU A 622 -17.64 -46.50 -13.83
C LEU A 622 -18.46 -45.77 -14.91
N ASN A 623 -18.67 -44.46 -14.74
CA ASN A 623 -19.41 -43.63 -15.69
C ASN A 623 -18.47 -43.21 -16.82
N THR A 624 -18.78 -43.67 -18.03
CA THR A 624 -18.07 -43.31 -19.26
C THR A 624 -16.54 -43.42 -19.09
N PRO A 625 -15.99 -44.62 -18.83
CA PRO A 625 -14.58 -44.79 -18.42
C PRO A 625 -13.58 -44.22 -19.43
N HIS A 626 -13.94 -44.20 -20.72
CA HIS A 626 -13.09 -43.74 -21.82
C HIS A 626 -13.52 -42.43 -22.47
N GLY A 627 -14.62 -41.81 -22.04
CA GLY A 627 -15.18 -40.58 -22.61
C GLY A 627 -15.52 -39.56 -21.51
N PRO A 628 -15.95 -38.34 -21.86
CA PRO A 628 -16.24 -37.28 -20.89
C PRO A 628 -17.41 -37.62 -19.96
N ARG A 629 -17.33 -37.19 -18.69
CA ARG A 629 -18.39 -37.28 -17.69
C ARG A 629 -19.17 -35.97 -17.59
N ALA A 630 -20.36 -36.01 -16.97
CA ALA A 630 -21.20 -34.82 -16.78
C ALA A 630 -20.41 -33.72 -16.04
N VAL A 631 -19.83 -34.07 -14.89
CA VAL A 631 -18.77 -33.30 -14.23
C VAL A 631 -17.51 -34.13 -14.29
N ASP A 632 -16.42 -33.54 -14.76
CA ASP A 632 -15.14 -34.20 -14.99
C ASP A 632 -14.03 -33.32 -14.42
N GLY A 633 -12.83 -33.89 -14.28
CA GLY A 633 -11.72 -33.14 -13.75
C GLY A 633 -10.40 -33.86 -13.79
N LEU A 634 -9.34 -33.09 -13.62
CA LEU A 634 -7.97 -33.56 -13.48
C LEU A 634 -7.41 -33.06 -12.15
N PHE A 635 -6.72 -33.94 -11.44
CA PHE A 635 -6.13 -33.67 -10.14
C PHE A 635 -4.69 -34.15 -10.15
N GLU A 636 -3.74 -33.24 -10.05
CA GLU A 636 -2.30 -33.52 -10.07
C GLU A 636 -1.71 -33.32 -8.68
N LEU A 637 -0.96 -34.34 -8.24
CA LEU A 637 -0.12 -34.31 -7.06
C LEU A 637 1.32 -34.36 -7.52
N SER A 638 2.10 -33.31 -7.25
CA SER A 638 3.51 -33.29 -7.64
C SER A 638 4.43 -32.82 -6.52
N VAL A 639 5.66 -33.33 -6.57
CA VAL A 639 6.74 -32.97 -5.65
C VAL A 639 8.00 -32.71 -6.46
N THR A 640 8.57 -31.53 -6.30
CA THR A 640 9.83 -31.14 -6.95
C THR A 640 10.85 -30.78 -5.88
N ILE A 641 12.07 -31.30 -6.00
CA ILE A 641 13.17 -30.93 -5.10
C ILE A 641 14.02 -29.85 -5.76
N HIS A 642 14.19 -28.74 -5.05
CA HIS A 642 15.08 -27.64 -5.42
C HIS A 642 16.31 -27.72 -4.52
N ARG A 643 17.48 -27.91 -5.13
CA ARG A 643 18.78 -27.86 -4.45
C ARG A 643 19.55 -26.66 -4.94
N GLY A 644 20.22 -25.97 -4.03
CA GLY A 644 21.07 -24.83 -4.40
C GLY A 644 22.21 -25.28 -5.31
N SER A 645 22.10 -25.00 -6.61
CA SER A 645 23.21 -25.13 -7.56
C SER A 645 24.05 -23.86 -7.53
N ALA A 646 25.37 -24.00 -7.48
CA ALA A 646 26.32 -22.88 -7.57
C ALA A 646 26.45 -22.29 -8.99
N ASP A 647 25.67 -22.75 -9.98
CA ASP A 647 25.98 -22.46 -11.40
C ASP A 647 24.77 -22.26 -12.35
N THR A 648 23.61 -21.81 -11.88
CA THR A 648 22.48 -21.47 -12.76
C THR A 648 21.71 -20.23 -12.31
N THR A 649 21.53 -19.28 -13.23
CA THR A 649 20.92 -17.94 -13.07
C THR A 649 19.40 -17.92 -12.81
N GLU A 650 18.83 -19.01 -12.32
CA GLU A 650 17.43 -19.12 -11.89
C GLU A 650 17.40 -19.97 -10.61
N THR A 651 17.27 -19.37 -9.44
CA THR A 651 16.93 -20.10 -8.20
C THR A 651 16.21 -19.19 -7.21
N ASP A 652 14.97 -19.59 -6.88
CA ASP A 652 14.23 -19.20 -5.68
C ASP A 652 15.11 -19.36 -4.43
N GLY A 653 15.27 -18.30 -3.65
CA GLY A 653 16.12 -18.19 -2.44
C GLY A 653 15.68 -18.97 -1.21
N ASP A 654 14.88 -20.02 -1.37
CA ASP A 654 14.77 -21.04 -0.33
C ASP A 654 15.98 -21.97 -0.49
N GLY A 655 16.65 -22.36 0.60
CA GLY A 655 17.71 -23.37 0.55
C GLY A 655 17.21 -24.70 -0.01
N ASP A 656 17.93 -25.80 0.25
CA ASP A 656 17.46 -27.11 -0.18
C ASP A 656 16.02 -27.40 0.34
N VAL A 657 15.02 -27.35 -0.55
CA VAL A 657 13.59 -27.51 -0.24
C VAL A 657 12.90 -28.51 -1.18
N ALA A 658 11.91 -29.22 -0.63
CA ALA A 658 10.93 -29.98 -1.39
C ALA A 658 9.65 -29.17 -1.52
N GLU A 659 9.19 -28.97 -2.75
CA GLU A 659 7.97 -28.24 -3.06
C GLU A 659 6.84 -29.21 -3.44
N PHE A 660 5.82 -29.25 -2.61
CA PHE A 660 4.62 -30.08 -2.78
C PHE A 660 3.52 -29.25 -3.44
N ARG A 661 2.95 -29.72 -4.54
CA ARG A 661 1.87 -29.07 -5.27
C ARG A 661 0.63 -29.97 -5.35
N MET A 662 -0.51 -29.41 -5.00
CA MET A 662 -1.84 -29.98 -5.21
C MET A 662 -2.59 -29.12 -6.21
N LYS A 663 -2.83 -29.64 -7.40
CA LYS A 663 -3.51 -28.92 -8.48
C LYS A 663 -4.80 -29.64 -8.85
N SER A 664 -5.89 -28.91 -8.99
CA SER A 664 -7.17 -29.45 -9.43
C SER A 664 -7.80 -28.61 -10.53
N LEU A 665 -8.45 -29.27 -11.48
CA LEU A 665 -9.26 -28.71 -12.56
C LEU A 665 -10.61 -29.43 -12.57
N PHE A 666 -11.71 -28.70 -12.46
CA PHE A 666 -13.07 -29.22 -12.59
C PHE A 666 -13.83 -28.50 -13.70
N TYR A 667 -14.52 -29.26 -14.54
CA TYR A 667 -15.27 -28.73 -15.68
C TYR A 667 -16.44 -29.64 -16.04
N PHE A 668 -17.39 -29.12 -16.81
CA PHE A 668 -18.39 -29.96 -17.45
C PHE A 668 -17.75 -30.70 -18.62
N GLY A 669 -17.75 -32.03 -18.63
CA GLY A 669 -17.18 -32.80 -19.74
C GLY A 669 -18.14 -32.96 -20.93
N VAL A 670 -19.45 -32.89 -20.67
CA VAL A 670 -20.51 -33.08 -21.66
C VAL A 670 -21.24 -31.77 -21.95
N GLY A 671 -21.49 -31.49 -23.23
CA GLY A 671 -22.16 -30.26 -23.67
C GLY A 671 -21.26 -29.02 -23.58
N ALA A 672 -21.70 -27.92 -24.19
CA ALA A 672 -21.06 -26.62 -24.01
C ALA A 672 -21.64 -25.94 -22.77
N ALA A 673 -20.78 -25.36 -21.93
CA ALA A 673 -21.17 -24.70 -20.70
C ALA A 673 -20.63 -23.27 -20.66
N ALA A 674 -21.44 -22.34 -20.14
CA ALA A 674 -21.06 -20.94 -19.97
C ALA A 674 -20.26 -20.68 -18.67
N SER A 675 -20.25 -21.65 -17.75
CA SER A 675 -19.59 -21.56 -16.45
C SER A 675 -18.97 -22.89 -16.03
N SER A 676 -18.12 -22.87 -15.01
CA SER A 676 -17.59 -24.07 -14.37
C SER A 676 -18.63 -24.72 -13.43
N PRO A 677 -18.46 -26.00 -13.07
CA PRO A 677 -19.33 -26.71 -12.13
C PRO A 677 -19.40 -26.09 -10.75
N ILE A 678 -18.28 -25.49 -10.31
CA ILE A 678 -18.17 -24.75 -9.05
C ILE A 678 -17.87 -23.30 -9.41
N ALA A 679 -18.67 -22.36 -8.91
CA ALA A 679 -18.41 -20.95 -9.10
C ALA A 679 -17.23 -20.51 -8.20
N PRO A 680 -16.17 -19.86 -8.73
CA PRO A 680 -14.95 -19.55 -7.95
C PRO A 680 -15.18 -18.69 -6.69
N LEU A 681 -16.25 -17.90 -6.68
CA LEU A 681 -16.63 -16.97 -5.61
C LEU A 681 -17.85 -17.44 -4.80
N SER A 682 -18.33 -18.68 -4.99
CA SER A 682 -19.42 -19.21 -4.16
C SER A 682 -18.90 -19.75 -2.83
N LEU A 683 -19.82 -19.93 -1.86
CA LEU A 683 -19.54 -20.62 -0.60
C LEU A 683 -18.94 -22.02 -0.83
N GLU A 684 -19.42 -22.73 -1.86
CA GLU A 684 -18.89 -24.03 -2.27
C GLU A 684 -17.44 -23.92 -2.78
N GLY A 685 -17.14 -22.91 -3.59
CA GLY A 685 -15.76 -22.63 -4.06
C GLY A 685 -14.81 -22.28 -2.91
N TRP A 686 -15.26 -21.48 -1.95
CA TRP A 686 -14.49 -21.18 -0.73
C TRP A 686 -14.25 -22.43 0.11
N ALA A 687 -15.29 -23.22 0.38
CA ALA A 687 -15.21 -24.45 1.17
C ALA A 687 -14.26 -25.47 0.52
N HIS A 688 -14.33 -25.60 -0.81
CA HIS A 688 -13.40 -26.44 -1.58
C HIS A 688 -11.95 -26.00 -1.38
N LYS A 689 -11.64 -24.71 -1.54
CA LYS A 689 -10.28 -24.17 -1.31
C LYS A 689 -9.75 -24.43 0.09
N ARG A 690 -10.59 -24.27 1.12
CA ARG A 690 -10.21 -24.56 2.51
C ARG A 690 -9.95 -26.04 2.73
N TYR A 691 -10.75 -26.90 2.11
CA TYR A 691 -10.59 -28.34 2.17
C TYR A 691 -9.29 -28.81 1.47
N VAL A 692 -9.00 -28.28 0.28
CA VAL A 692 -7.74 -28.53 -0.46
C VAL A 692 -6.52 -28.13 0.37
N LYS A 693 -6.54 -26.94 1.01
CA LYS A 693 -5.46 -26.51 1.90
C LYS A 693 -5.25 -27.47 3.08
N LEU A 694 -6.34 -27.90 3.72
CA LEU A 694 -6.28 -28.85 4.84
C LEU A 694 -5.70 -30.20 4.42
N LEU A 695 -6.08 -30.69 3.22
CA LEU A 695 -5.53 -31.91 2.64
C LEU A 695 -4.02 -31.80 2.39
N LEU A 696 -3.55 -30.68 1.80
CA LEU A 696 -2.12 -30.48 1.54
C LEU A 696 -1.30 -30.45 2.83
N GLU A 697 -1.73 -29.71 3.84
CA GLU A 697 -1.01 -29.60 5.12
C GLU A 697 -0.88 -30.96 5.84
N GLU A 698 -1.96 -31.76 5.87
CA GLU A 698 -1.92 -33.11 6.46
C GLU A 698 -1.10 -34.09 5.61
N ALA A 699 -1.14 -33.96 4.28
CA ALA A 699 -0.37 -34.81 3.38
C ALA A 699 1.14 -34.59 3.54
N VAL A 700 1.55 -33.31 3.57
CA VAL A 700 2.95 -32.93 3.77
C VAL A 700 3.49 -33.44 5.11
N ARG A 701 2.70 -33.38 6.18
CA ARG A 701 3.08 -33.97 7.48
C ARG A 701 3.40 -35.46 7.37
N GLY A 702 2.65 -36.20 6.56
CA GLY A 702 2.87 -37.63 6.29
C GLY A 702 4.22 -37.95 5.62
N CYS A 703 4.81 -36.98 4.93
CA CYS A 703 6.12 -37.11 4.25
C CYS A 703 7.29 -36.61 5.11
N THR A 704 7.04 -36.06 6.30
CA THR A 704 8.07 -35.50 7.19
C THR A 704 8.44 -36.44 8.34
N ARG A 705 9.65 -36.29 8.91
CA ARG A 705 10.21 -37.14 9.99
C ARG A 705 9.29 -37.32 11.21
N HIS A 706 8.44 -36.34 11.52
CA HIS A 706 7.53 -36.40 12.66
C HIS A 706 6.22 -37.16 12.38
N GLY A 707 5.88 -37.41 11.11
CA GLY A 707 4.61 -38.01 10.71
C GLY A 707 4.50 -39.53 10.93
N GLN A 708 5.63 -40.26 10.86
CA GLN A 708 5.62 -41.72 10.97
C GLN A 708 5.68 -42.25 12.41
N GLY A 709 6.07 -41.43 13.39
CA GLY A 709 6.25 -41.85 14.79
C GLY A 709 5.01 -41.77 15.70
N GLN A 710 3.90 -41.14 15.28
CA GLN A 710 2.73 -40.89 16.13
C GLN A 710 1.59 -41.92 15.99
N GLY A 711 1.94 -43.18 15.72
CA GLY A 711 0.97 -44.28 15.66
C GLY A 711 0.46 -44.77 17.03
N GLN A 712 1.11 -44.43 18.14
CA GLN A 712 0.73 -44.91 19.47
C GLN A 712 0.89 -43.81 20.54
N GLY A 713 -0.23 -43.20 20.93
CA GLY A 713 -0.39 -42.50 22.21
C GLY A 713 -0.02 -41.01 22.27
N GLN A 714 -0.93 -40.10 21.89
CA GLN A 714 -1.06 -38.77 22.53
C GLN A 714 -2.50 -38.22 22.38
N PRO A 715 -2.97 -37.35 23.30
CA PRO A 715 -4.38 -37.25 23.69
C PRO A 715 -5.23 -36.36 22.80
N GLN A 716 -6.54 -36.55 22.94
CA GLN A 716 -7.68 -35.97 22.21
C GLN A 716 -7.74 -34.42 22.15
N SER A 717 -6.90 -33.71 22.91
CA SER A 717 -6.96 -32.25 23.10
C SER A 717 -6.56 -31.41 21.89
N SER A 718 -5.80 -31.96 20.93
CA SER A 718 -5.42 -31.24 19.72
C SER A 718 -6.59 -31.07 18.72
N TRP A 719 -7.57 -31.97 18.74
CA TRP A 719 -8.69 -31.95 17.81
C TRP A 719 -9.73 -30.87 18.15
N ASP A 720 -9.92 -30.60 19.44
CA ASP A 720 -10.85 -29.58 19.89
C ASP A 720 -10.36 -28.17 19.50
N ASN A 721 -9.05 -27.92 19.56
CA ASN A 721 -8.44 -26.66 19.11
C ASN A 721 -8.55 -26.45 17.59
N VAL A 722 -8.43 -27.51 16.79
CA VAL A 722 -8.58 -27.43 15.31
C VAL A 722 -10.06 -27.27 14.94
N ARG A 723 -10.96 -27.93 15.65
CA ARG A 723 -12.40 -27.81 15.43
C ARG A 723 -12.92 -26.41 15.76
N GLU A 724 -12.44 -25.83 16.85
CA GLU A 724 -12.82 -24.46 17.27
C GLU A 724 -12.22 -23.40 16.33
N ALA A 725 -11.01 -23.63 15.79
CA ALA A 725 -10.37 -22.76 14.81
C ALA A 725 -11.00 -22.83 13.40
N VAL A 726 -11.65 -23.95 13.03
CA VAL A 726 -12.21 -24.17 11.68
C VAL A 726 -13.74 -24.01 11.63
N PHE A 727 -14.45 -24.35 12.71
CA PHE A 727 -15.92 -24.41 12.72
C PHE A 727 -16.58 -23.53 13.80
N GLY A 728 -15.81 -22.82 14.63
CA GLY A 728 -16.33 -22.03 15.75
C GLY A 728 -16.86 -22.89 16.92
N PRO A 729 -17.31 -22.28 18.03
CA PRO A 729 -17.80 -23.01 19.19
C PRO A 729 -19.08 -23.79 18.86
N ALA A 730 -19.16 -25.03 19.36
CA ALA A 730 -20.30 -25.91 19.12
C ALA A 730 -21.59 -25.34 19.75
N PRO A 731 -22.72 -25.29 19.02
CA PRO A 731 -24.00 -24.91 19.61
C PRO A 731 -24.41 -25.94 20.67
N ALA A 732 -24.93 -25.45 21.80
CA ALA A 732 -25.49 -26.30 22.85
C ALA A 732 -26.58 -27.21 22.27
N ALA A 733 -26.45 -28.51 22.50
CA ALA A 733 -27.30 -29.55 21.93
C ALA A 733 -28.78 -29.32 22.28
N GLN A 734 -29.56 -28.79 21.33
CA GLN A 734 -31.01 -28.96 21.33
C GLN A 734 -31.35 -30.31 20.72
N LYS A 735 -32.13 -31.08 21.48
CA LYS A 735 -32.56 -32.44 21.18
C LYS A 735 -33.22 -32.53 19.80
N ALA A 736 -32.88 -33.62 19.13
CA ALA A 736 -33.38 -34.06 17.84
C ALA A 736 -34.90 -34.00 17.66
N THR A 737 -35.32 -33.55 16.49
CA THR A 737 -36.47 -34.11 15.77
C THR A 737 -36.09 -34.33 14.33
N THR A 738 -36.05 -35.61 13.97
CA THR A 738 -35.94 -36.20 12.64
C THR A 738 -36.85 -35.55 11.59
N ARG A 739 -36.33 -35.24 10.40
CA ARG A 739 -36.93 -35.60 9.11
C ARG A 739 -35.97 -35.35 7.94
N GLU A 740 -35.73 -36.46 7.24
CA GLU A 740 -35.25 -36.72 5.86
C GLU A 740 -34.24 -35.79 5.19
#